data_AF-A0A068V4F7-F1
#
_entry.id   AF-A0A068V4F7-F1
#
_cell.length_a   1.000
_cell.length_b   1.000
_cell.length_c   1.000
_cell.angle_alpha   90.00
_cell.angle_beta   90.00
_cell.angle_gamma   90.00
#
_symmetry.space_group_name_H-M   'P 1'
#
loop_
_entity.id
_entity.type
_entity.pdbx_description
1 polymer ?
#
loop_
_entity_poly.entity_id
_entity_poly.type
_entity_poly.pdbx_seq_one_letter_code
_entity_poly.pdbx_strand_id
1 'polypeptide(L)'
;MVLNVIGYDNGDGKLTFRKDTNEICFQPPSDPLLARKMEALQRITKKLGGILFMSRYRSTSVHLLAGCCASSDASSGVCNSNGQVFDTLNSTTVYPGLYVCDGSLIPCSVGINPCLTIATAAEHVSKHLLQDALDYKSKDVDFVRGKPVEKKSLVRSWKSEISRGSAVLFKETMRGHVGGLPCAAYLKLKLNVRTTSEKTIGDFRESNPILQGKVSGHVMCSAIEMDKLYVIDGEVDLCHVDIKTPYTQYMHYRLLLAASSGSRYILEGKKVMNPFLFGLDAWKDSTTLHVVLRKISQHTSEEVMISLKGKLHISMIELLKSLFSMSGSGKRKFLHILLQSLFRTYISQVPRASQKGFTPLDPYQKNYPRSTLHEIRTEDGIIISCQQWKCNQGPQRQEEGNKPFPVLLINGYATESYCLPTESNDLVRSLLHQGHETWLLQTRLLGTNSSINMTVEASGMFDIPAAIDKISELHGESVKIHVAHCIGGLSIHIALMGGYVFYKRIASLSCTNSSMFFKITAWSKFKLWLPLIPVRHLSISMAIFGKDKSLPLFEALKASSRQKLLKSIARAMPRYERCTYDECEVLSGIFGNAFWHQNVSHKVHHWMNKEYLPRLNMGAFSHLQKICNAGFIVDTKGRNTYLIHPERMGLPTLYISGGRTLLVTPQTSFLANKYMKLHQPGFRHKRMVIDGFGHSDLLIGEDSSKKVFPHILSHIALAEKQNTAAFTSSERECQKDALSWVDDPYQDEGGFWGCASSFINAYS
;
A
#
# COMPACT_ATOMS: atom_id res chain seq x y z
N MET A 1 -6.49 6.17 -18.63
CA MET A 1 -7.84 6.18 -19.24
C MET A 1 -7.89 5.08 -20.28
N VAL A 2 -8.88 4.19 -20.20
CA VAL A 2 -9.07 3.10 -21.16
C VAL A 2 -10.23 3.47 -22.07
N LEU A 3 -10.03 3.40 -23.39
CA LEU A 3 -11.08 3.65 -24.38
C LEU A 3 -11.46 2.31 -25.00
N ASN A 4 -12.68 1.83 -24.73
CA ASN A 4 -13.22 0.62 -25.34
C ASN A 4 -14.19 1.00 -26.46
N VAL A 5 -14.03 0.41 -27.65
CA VAL A 5 -14.92 0.61 -28.79
C VAL A 5 -15.57 -0.72 -29.14
N ILE A 6 -16.89 -0.78 -29.00
CA ILE A 6 -17.70 -1.96 -29.31
C ILE A 6 -18.30 -1.76 -30.69
N GLY A 7 -18.32 -2.82 -31.52
CA GLY A 7 -18.92 -2.78 -32.85
C GLY A 7 -18.97 -4.15 -33.49
N TYR A 8 -19.43 -4.20 -34.73
CA TYR A 8 -19.53 -5.43 -35.51
C TYR A 8 -18.15 -5.95 -35.95
N ASP A 9 -18.05 -7.27 -36.04
CA ASP A 9 -17.00 -8.03 -36.70
C ASP A 9 -17.66 -9.10 -37.61
N ASN A 10 -16.84 -9.83 -38.36
CA ASN A 10 -17.33 -10.85 -39.28
C ASN A 10 -17.63 -12.21 -38.61
N GLY A 11 -17.45 -12.35 -37.28
CA GLY A 11 -17.67 -13.61 -36.57
C GLY A 11 -16.78 -14.79 -37.00
N ASP A 12 -15.73 -14.56 -37.80
CA ASP A 12 -14.82 -15.55 -38.39
C ASP A 12 -13.59 -15.88 -37.52
N GLY A 13 -13.64 -15.50 -36.24
CA GLY A 13 -12.58 -15.77 -35.28
C GLY A 13 -12.49 -17.27 -34.96
N LYS A 14 -11.27 -17.77 -34.72
CA LYS A 14 -11.03 -19.19 -34.42
C LYS A 14 -10.31 -19.34 -33.09
N LEU A 15 -10.85 -20.19 -32.21
CA LEU A 15 -10.17 -20.66 -31.00
C LEU A 15 -9.83 -22.13 -31.21
N THR A 16 -8.54 -22.46 -31.21
CA THR A 16 -8.07 -23.84 -31.39
C THR A 16 -7.28 -24.27 -30.16
N PHE A 17 -7.52 -25.49 -29.68
CA PHE A 17 -6.77 -26.09 -28.58
C PHE A 17 -5.89 -27.22 -29.13
N ARG A 18 -4.58 -27.04 -29.04
CA ARG A 18 -3.58 -28.04 -29.43
C ARG A 18 -3.29 -28.93 -28.23
N LYS A 19 -3.85 -30.15 -28.24
CA LYS A 19 -3.76 -31.12 -27.12
C LYS A 19 -2.34 -31.59 -26.83
N ASP A 20 -1.50 -31.61 -27.85
CA ASP A 20 -0.09 -31.99 -27.80
C ASP A 20 0.79 -30.97 -27.08
N THR A 21 0.53 -29.67 -27.29
CA THR A 21 1.29 -28.58 -26.67
C THR A 21 0.59 -27.94 -25.46
N ASN A 22 -0.66 -28.34 -25.16
CA ASN A 22 -1.56 -27.66 -24.22
C ASN A 22 -1.71 -26.15 -24.52
N GLU A 23 -1.57 -25.76 -25.79
CA GLU A 23 -1.68 -24.36 -26.21
C GLU A 23 -3.08 -24.03 -26.74
N ILE A 24 -3.60 -22.89 -26.31
CA ILE A 24 -4.79 -22.28 -26.87
C ILE A 24 -4.34 -21.23 -27.89
N CYS A 25 -4.59 -21.47 -29.17
CA CYS A 25 -4.33 -20.51 -30.24
C CYS A 25 -5.63 -19.77 -30.60
N PHE A 26 -5.63 -18.45 -30.42
CA PHE A 26 -6.74 -17.57 -30.79
C PHE A 26 -6.39 -16.75 -32.04
N GLN A 27 -7.19 -16.89 -33.08
CA GLN A 27 -7.18 -16.05 -34.27
C GLN A 27 -8.38 -15.10 -34.17
N PRO A 28 -8.16 -13.77 -34.09
CA PRO A 28 -9.25 -12.81 -33.96
C PRO A 28 -10.09 -12.74 -35.25
N PRO A 29 -11.39 -12.42 -35.14
CA PRO A 29 -12.23 -12.18 -36.30
C PRO A 29 -11.78 -10.92 -37.07
N SER A 30 -12.09 -10.90 -38.36
CA SER A 30 -11.91 -9.74 -39.23
C SER A 30 -12.90 -8.64 -38.86
N ASP A 31 -12.39 -7.43 -38.64
CA ASP A 31 -13.17 -6.25 -38.28
C ASP A 31 -13.05 -5.18 -39.39
N PRO A 32 -14.03 -5.09 -40.31
CA PRO A 32 -13.98 -4.14 -41.42
C PRO A 32 -14.05 -2.68 -40.96
N LEU A 33 -14.49 -2.41 -39.72
CA LEU A 33 -14.62 -1.08 -39.16
C LEU A 33 -13.40 -0.67 -38.32
N LEU A 34 -12.41 -1.55 -38.14
CA LEU A 34 -11.25 -1.31 -37.27
C LEU A 34 -10.53 0.00 -37.58
N ALA A 35 -10.28 0.30 -38.86
CA ALA A 35 -9.61 1.54 -39.27
C ALA A 35 -10.38 2.79 -38.81
N ARG A 36 -11.72 2.79 -38.98
CA ARG A 36 -12.58 3.89 -38.54
C ARG A 36 -12.63 4.02 -37.01
N LYS A 37 -12.63 2.88 -36.30
CA LYS A 37 -12.53 2.85 -34.82
C LYS A 37 -11.22 3.47 -34.35
N MET A 38 -10.10 3.15 -35.01
CA MET A 38 -8.78 3.72 -34.70
C MET A 38 -8.73 5.24 -34.95
N GLU A 39 -9.27 5.72 -36.07
CA GLU A 39 -9.35 7.16 -36.35
C GLU A 39 -10.17 7.93 -35.31
N ALA A 40 -11.27 7.34 -34.84
CA ALA A 40 -12.09 7.92 -33.78
C ALA A 40 -11.31 8.01 -32.45
N LEU A 41 -10.62 6.92 -32.07
CA LEU A 41 -9.78 6.89 -30.88
C LEU A 41 -8.65 7.92 -30.94
N GLN A 42 -7.96 8.03 -32.08
CA GLN A 42 -6.90 9.03 -32.26
C GLN A 42 -7.43 10.46 -32.11
N ARG A 43 -8.61 10.77 -32.66
CA ARG A 43 -9.24 12.10 -32.51
C ARG A 43 -9.59 12.40 -31.04
N ILE A 44 -10.11 11.42 -30.31
CA ILE A 44 -10.41 11.55 -28.87
C ILE A 44 -9.12 11.78 -28.09
N THR A 45 -8.10 10.95 -28.31
CA THR A 45 -6.82 11.05 -27.62
C THR A 45 -6.12 12.39 -27.88
N LYS A 46 -6.15 12.89 -29.13
CA LYS A 46 -5.63 14.22 -29.48
C LYS A 46 -6.35 15.34 -28.73
N LYS A 47 -7.68 15.31 -28.66
CA LYS A 47 -8.46 16.31 -27.91
C LYS A 47 -8.19 16.30 -26.40
N LEU A 48 -7.84 15.14 -25.86
CA LEU A 48 -7.49 14.97 -24.44
C LEU A 48 -6.01 15.25 -24.14
N GLY A 49 -5.21 15.66 -25.13
CA GLY A 49 -3.78 15.93 -24.96
C GLY A 49 -2.93 14.68 -24.65
N GLY A 50 -3.45 13.49 -24.98
CA GLY A 50 -2.79 12.21 -24.70
C GLY A 50 -2.07 11.60 -25.92
N ILE A 51 -1.41 10.47 -25.69
CA ILE A 51 -0.81 9.62 -26.72
C ILE A 51 -1.59 8.31 -26.78
N LEU A 52 -2.06 7.90 -27.97
CA LEU A 52 -2.84 6.67 -28.13
C LEU A 52 -1.88 5.48 -28.15
N PHE A 53 -1.92 4.66 -27.11
CA PHE A 53 -1.24 3.36 -27.08
C PHE A 53 -2.23 2.25 -27.40
N MET A 54 -1.93 1.40 -28.38
CA MET A 54 -2.74 0.24 -28.72
C MET A 54 -2.05 -1.05 -28.30
N SER A 55 -2.79 -1.93 -27.62
CA SER A 55 -2.33 -3.28 -27.27
C SER A 55 -2.03 -4.10 -28.53
N ARG A 56 -1.11 -5.06 -28.41
CA ARG A 56 -0.82 -6.06 -29.46
C ARG A 56 -2.04 -6.93 -29.76
N TYR A 57 -2.90 -7.15 -28.77
CA TYR A 57 -4.18 -7.84 -28.92
C TYR A 57 -5.26 -6.79 -29.20
N ARG A 58 -5.51 -6.55 -30.50
CA ARG A 58 -6.33 -5.43 -31.00
C ARG A 58 -7.83 -5.66 -30.92
N SER A 59 -8.25 -6.92 -30.84
CA SER A 59 -9.66 -7.32 -30.84
C SER A 59 -9.91 -8.32 -29.72
N THR A 60 -10.85 -7.98 -28.85
CA THR A 60 -11.37 -8.85 -27.79
C THR A 60 -12.86 -9.06 -28.06
N SER A 61 -13.30 -10.31 -28.24
CA SER A 61 -14.74 -10.60 -28.22
C SER A 61 -15.19 -10.62 -26.76
N VAL A 62 -16.08 -9.70 -26.39
CA VAL A 62 -16.62 -9.56 -25.02
C VAL A 62 -17.91 -10.38 -24.80
N HIS A 63 -18.48 -10.90 -25.89
CA HIS A 63 -19.69 -11.73 -25.88
C HIS A 63 -19.48 -12.91 -26.84
N LEU A 64 -19.13 -14.08 -26.30
CA LEU A 64 -19.04 -15.31 -27.07
C LEU A 64 -20.47 -15.79 -27.37
N LEU A 65 -20.90 -15.66 -28.62
CA LEU A 65 -22.15 -16.20 -29.16
C LEU A 65 -21.84 -17.42 -30.05
N ALA A 66 -22.85 -18.00 -30.68
CA ALA A 66 -22.68 -19.04 -31.71
C ALA A 66 -22.04 -20.37 -31.24
N GLY A 67 -22.21 -20.74 -29.96
CA GLY A 67 -21.75 -22.03 -29.44
C GLY A 67 -22.63 -23.22 -29.85
N CYS A 68 -23.92 -23.00 -30.03
CA CYS A 68 -24.92 -24.00 -30.44
C CYS A 68 -25.83 -23.39 -31.52
N CYS A 69 -25.23 -22.92 -32.63
CA CYS A 69 -25.90 -22.15 -33.66
C CYS A 69 -27.23 -22.77 -34.11
N ALA A 70 -28.27 -21.93 -34.20
CA ALA A 70 -29.49 -22.25 -34.93
C ALA A 70 -29.18 -22.38 -36.43
N SER A 71 -29.68 -23.44 -37.06
CA SER A 71 -29.61 -23.66 -38.50
C SER A 71 -30.84 -24.38 -39.04
N SER A 72 -30.92 -24.51 -40.37
CA SER A 72 -31.93 -25.31 -41.08
C SER A 72 -31.74 -26.81 -40.88
N ASP A 73 -30.51 -27.26 -40.62
CA ASP A 73 -30.16 -28.68 -40.57
C ASP A 73 -28.94 -28.94 -39.68
N ALA A 74 -28.76 -30.22 -39.31
CA ALA A 74 -27.69 -30.68 -38.42
C ALA A 74 -26.27 -30.55 -39.01
N SER A 75 -26.11 -30.34 -40.32
CA SER A 75 -24.79 -30.22 -40.94
C SER A 75 -24.18 -28.82 -40.77
N SER A 76 -25.02 -27.83 -40.50
CA SER A 76 -24.66 -26.41 -40.47
C SER A 76 -24.93 -25.74 -39.12
N GLY A 77 -25.54 -26.45 -38.16
CA GLY A 77 -25.78 -25.96 -36.80
C GLY A 77 -26.12 -27.07 -35.82
N VAL A 78 -26.26 -26.69 -34.54
CA VAL A 78 -26.56 -27.62 -33.43
C VAL A 78 -28.05 -27.65 -33.13
N CYS A 79 -28.74 -26.52 -33.32
CA CYS A 79 -30.16 -26.38 -33.01
C CYS A 79 -30.95 -25.96 -34.26
N ASN A 80 -32.26 -26.22 -34.27
CA ASN A 80 -33.16 -25.57 -35.21
C ASN A 80 -33.56 -24.16 -34.74
N SER A 81 -34.40 -23.45 -35.51
CA SER A 81 -34.90 -22.11 -35.18
C SER A 81 -35.66 -22.02 -33.85
N ASN A 82 -36.22 -23.14 -33.39
CA ASN A 82 -37.00 -23.24 -32.17
C ASN A 82 -36.13 -23.60 -30.96
N GLY A 83 -34.80 -23.63 -31.12
CA GLY A 83 -33.85 -23.97 -30.06
C GLY A 83 -33.75 -25.46 -29.76
N GLN A 84 -34.41 -26.34 -30.53
CA GLN A 84 -34.33 -27.80 -30.34
C GLN A 84 -33.02 -28.34 -30.91
N VAL A 85 -32.34 -29.21 -30.17
CA VAL A 85 -31.05 -29.78 -30.59
C VAL A 85 -31.27 -30.90 -31.60
N PHE A 86 -30.55 -30.87 -32.73
CA PHE A 86 -30.61 -31.92 -33.75
C PHE A 86 -30.09 -33.27 -33.24
N ASP A 87 -30.69 -34.36 -33.71
CA ASP A 87 -30.21 -35.71 -33.43
C ASP A 87 -28.98 -36.04 -34.29
N THR A 88 -27.92 -36.50 -33.64
CA THR A 88 -26.67 -36.91 -34.30
C THR A 88 -26.81 -38.17 -35.14
N LEU A 89 -27.82 -39.01 -34.87
CA LEU A 89 -28.07 -40.26 -35.60
C LEU A 89 -28.97 -40.07 -36.83
N ASN A 90 -29.77 -39.00 -36.84
CA ASN A 90 -30.66 -38.69 -37.96
C ASN A 90 -30.83 -37.16 -38.08
N SER A 91 -30.23 -36.59 -39.13
CA SER A 91 -30.14 -35.15 -39.38
C SER A 91 -31.49 -34.47 -39.66
N THR A 92 -32.59 -35.22 -39.71
CA THR A 92 -33.95 -34.71 -39.91
C THR A 92 -34.79 -34.68 -38.63
N THR A 93 -34.26 -35.22 -37.52
CA THR A 93 -34.96 -35.30 -36.22
C THR A 93 -34.23 -34.48 -35.15
N VAL A 94 -34.92 -34.21 -34.04
CA VAL A 94 -34.40 -33.46 -32.88
C VAL A 94 -34.51 -34.31 -31.61
N TYR A 95 -33.67 -34.07 -30.61
CA TYR A 95 -33.78 -34.72 -29.30
C TYR A 95 -35.00 -34.21 -28.53
N PRO A 96 -35.96 -35.09 -28.15
CA PRO A 96 -37.12 -34.66 -27.39
C PRO A 96 -36.73 -34.05 -26.03
N GLY A 97 -37.28 -32.88 -25.71
CA GLY A 97 -37.07 -32.23 -24.42
C GLY A 97 -35.73 -31.50 -24.24
N LEU A 98 -34.85 -31.48 -25.27
CA LEU A 98 -33.55 -30.82 -25.20
C LEU A 98 -33.54 -29.53 -26.02
N TYR A 99 -33.40 -28.39 -25.34
CA TYR A 99 -33.44 -27.05 -25.93
C TYR A 99 -32.28 -26.18 -25.49
N VAL A 100 -31.89 -25.23 -26.34
CA VAL A 100 -30.93 -24.15 -26.06
C VAL A 100 -31.66 -22.80 -26.09
N CYS A 101 -31.58 -22.03 -24.98
CA CYS A 101 -32.29 -20.76 -24.79
C CYS A 101 -31.37 -19.58 -24.44
N ASP A 102 -30.10 -19.60 -24.84
CA ASP A 102 -29.14 -18.53 -24.53
C ASP A 102 -28.47 -17.96 -25.79
N GLY A 103 -27.47 -17.09 -25.60
CA GLY A 103 -26.75 -16.46 -26.70
C GLY A 103 -25.97 -17.43 -27.60
N SER A 104 -25.78 -18.69 -27.20
CA SER A 104 -25.11 -19.68 -28.04
C SER A 104 -25.94 -20.05 -29.29
N LEU A 105 -27.26 -19.82 -29.27
CA LEU A 105 -28.16 -20.07 -30.40
C LEU A 105 -27.93 -19.09 -31.57
N ILE A 106 -27.41 -17.89 -31.29
CA ILE A 106 -27.31 -16.79 -32.25
C ILE A 106 -26.07 -17.01 -33.15
N PRO A 107 -26.22 -17.22 -34.47
CA PRO A 107 -25.14 -17.66 -35.35
C PRO A 107 -24.21 -16.52 -35.82
N CYS A 108 -24.41 -15.28 -35.36
CA CYS A 108 -23.66 -14.12 -35.81
C CYS A 108 -23.42 -13.09 -34.70
N SER A 109 -22.47 -12.19 -34.95
CA SER A 109 -22.21 -11.03 -34.08
C SER A 109 -23.36 -10.03 -34.16
N VAL A 110 -24.04 -9.80 -33.04
CA VAL A 110 -25.13 -8.82 -32.92
C VAL A 110 -24.64 -7.40 -32.58
N GLY A 111 -23.31 -7.21 -32.55
CA GLY A 111 -22.67 -5.92 -32.35
C GLY A 111 -22.77 -5.40 -30.92
N ILE A 112 -23.63 -4.41 -30.70
CA ILE A 112 -23.81 -3.77 -29.38
C ILE A 112 -24.59 -4.68 -28.42
N ASN A 113 -24.65 -4.28 -27.14
CA ASN A 113 -25.19 -5.04 -26.00
C ASN A 113 -26.23 -6.13 -26.38
N PRO A 114 -25.85 -7.42 -26.36
CA PRO A 114 -26.66 -8.51 -26.89
C PRO A 114 -27.83 -8.90 -25.97
N CYS A 115 -27.96 -8.29 -24.79
CA CYS A 115 -28.92 -8.69 -23.76
C CYS A 115 -30.36 -8.79 -24.27
N LEU A 116 -30.84 -7.76 -25.00
CA LEU A 116 -32.20 -7.77 -25.53
C LEU A 116 -32.38 -8.82 -26.63
N THR A 117 -31.41 -8.98 -27.52
CA THR A 117 -31.46 -9.99 -28.58
C THR A 117 -31.48 -11.40 -28.02
N ILE A 118 -30.66 -11.68 -27.00
CA ILE A 118 -30.66 -12.96 -26.28
C ILE A 118 -32.00 -13.17 -25.57
N ALA A 119 -32.53 -12.15 -24.89
CA ALA A 119 -33.82 -12.23 -24.22
C ALA A 119 -34.96 -12.53 -25.22
N THR A 120 -34.97 -11.89 -26.38
CA THR A 120 -35.95 -12.14 -27.44
C THR A 120 -35.81 -13.56 -28.02
N ALA A 121 -34.59 -14.04 -28.24
CA ALA A 121 -34.35 -15.43 -28.68
C ALA A 121 -34.84 -16.44 -27.63
N ALA A 122 -34.52 -16.20 -26.35
CA ALA A 122 -34.98 -17.04 -25.25
C ALA A 122 -36.51 -17.03 -25.11
N GLU A 123 -37.15 -15.87 -25.30
CA GLU A 123 -38.61 -15.76 -25.31
C GLU A 123 -39.22 -16.55 -26.48
N HIS A 124 -38.63 -16.47 -27.67
CA HIS A 124 -39.05 -17.23 -28.84
C HIS A 124 -38.97 -18.75 -28.62
N VAL A 125 -37.87 -19.23 -28.06
CA VAL A 125 -37.71 -20.66 -27.73
C VAL A 125 -38.70 -21.09 -26.64
N SER A 126 -38.91 -20.27 -25.61
CA SER A 126 -39.83 -20.62 -24.52
C SER A 126 -41.28 -20.77 -24.99
N LYS A 127 -41.72 -20.00 -26.01
CA LYS A 127 -43.04 -20.17 -26.65
C LYS A 127 -43.17 -21.53 -27.34
N HIS A 128 -42.16 -21.96 -28.08
CA HIS A 128 -42.17 -23.24 -28.78
C HIS A 128 -42.04 -24.42 -27.81
N LEU A 129 -41.19 -24.30 -26.78
CA LEU A 129 -41.09 -25.30 -25.72
C LEU A 129 -42.44 -25.49 -25.00
N LEU A 130 -43.18 -24.41 -24.73
CA LEU A 130 -44.52 -24.51 -24.14
C LEU A 130 -45.50 -25.20 -25.09
N GLN A 131 -45.47 -24.86 -26.38
CA GLN A 131 -46.31 -25.50 -27.39
C GLN A 131 -46.02 -27.01 -27.48
N ASP A 132 -44.74 -27.39 -27.59
CA ASP A 132 -44.31 -28.79 -27.62
C ASP A 132 -44.71 -29.53 -26.34
N ALA A 133 -44.61 -28.88 -25.17
CA ALA A 133 -45.05 -29.46 -23.90
C ALA A 133 -46.57 -29.63 -23.80
N LEU A 134 -47.36 -28.71 -24.38
CA LEU A 134 -48.82 -28.83 -24.47
C LEU A 134 -49.24 -29.92 -25.45
N ASP A 135 -48.56 -30.03 -26.59
CA ASP A 135 -48.78 -31.06 -27.60
C ASP A 135 -48.33 -32.45 -27.13
N TYR A 136 -47.31 -32.50 -26.26
CA TYR A 136 -46.92 -33.71 -25.55
C TYR A 136 -47.97 -34.11 -24.50
N LYS A 137 -48.51 -33.13 -23.74
CA LYS A 137 -49.61 -33.36 -22.78
C LYS A 137 -50.95 -33.70 -23.41
N SER A 138 -51.21 -33.31 -24.66
CA SER A 138 -52.45 -33.68 -25.36
C SER A 138 -52.43 -35.13 -25.86
N LYS A 139 -51.25 -35.77 -25.90
CA LYS A 139 -51.06 -37.20 -26.21
C LYS A 139 -51.02 -38.12 -24.99
N ASP A 140 -50.97 -37.57 -23.79
CA ASP A 140 -50.91 -38.32 -22.53
C ASP A 140 -51.90 -37.70 -21.53
N VAL A 141 -53.15 -38.16 -21.59
CA VAL A 141 -54.22 -37.72 -20.71
C VAL A 141 -54.29 -38.66 -19.51
N ASP A 142 -53.88 -38.18 -18.34
CA ASP A 142 -54.76 -38.12 -17.16
C ASP A 142 -53.99 -37.52 -15.97
N PHE A 143 -54.32 -36.28 -15.59
CA PHE A 143 -54.11 -35.86 -14.20
C PHE A 143 -55.37 -35.15 -13.68
N VAL A 144 -56.02 -35.89 -12.78
CA VAL A 144 -57.20 -35.53 -12.01
C VAL A 144 -56.98 -34.24 -11.23
N ARG A 145 -57.97 -33.35 -11.34
CA ARG A 145 -58.05 -32.02 -10.76
C ARG A 145 -58.36 -32.10 -9.25
N GLY A 146 -57.39 -31.77 -8.40
CA GLY A 146 -57.57 -31.56 -6.96
C GLY A 146 -57.79 -30.08 -6.60
N LYS A 147 -58.81 -29.79 -5.78
CA LYS A 147 -59.26 -28.46 -5.33
C LYS A 147 -58.27 -27.75 -4.37
N PRO A 148 -58.39 -26.41 -4.17
CA PRO A 148 -57.38 -25.58 -3.50
C PRO A 148 -57.47 -25.65 -1.97
N VAL A 149 -56.31 -25.67 -1.31
CA VAL A 149 -56.22 -25.57 0.16
C VAL A 149 -55.52 -24.27 0.56
N GLU A 150 -56.14 -23.59 1.52
CA GLU A 150 -55.84 -22.26 2.03
C GLU A 150 -54.41 -22.09 2.60
N LYS A 151 -53.89 -20.86 2.45
CA LYS A 151 -52.75 -20.33 3.19
C LYS A 151 -53.08 -20.27 4.69
N LYS A 152 -52.31 -20.99 5.51
CA LYS A 152 -52.11 -20.63 6.93
C LYS A 152 -50.62 -20.47 7.24
N SER A 153 -50.30 -19.27 7.69
CA SER A 153 -49.03 -18.88 8.27
C SER A 153 -48.80 -19.62 9.59
N LEU A 154 -47.62 -20.19 9.77
CA LEU A 154 -47.11 -20.60 11.08
C LEU A 154 -45.62 -20.29 11.17
N VAL A 155 -45.32 -19.01 11.39
CA VAL A 155 -44.03 -18.58 11.96
C VAL A 155 -44.11 -18.85 13.47
N ARG A 156 -43.52 -19.95 13.93
CA ARG A 156 -43.32 -20.19 15.37
C ARG A 156 -42.16 -19.33 15.87
N SER A 157 -42.53 -18.30 16.63
CA SER A 157 -41.67 -17.48 17.46
C SER A 157 -40.95 -18.35 18.51
N TRP A 158 -39.63 -18.44 18.44
CA TRP A 158 -38.81 -18.79 19.60
C TRP A 158 -38.56 -17.54 20.44
N LYS A 159 -39.36 -17.37 21.49
CA LYS A 159 -39.10 -16.49 22.63
C LYS A 159 -38.94 -17.35 23.87
N SER A 160 -37.72 -17.46 24.35
CA SER A 160 -37.30 -17.59 25.76
C SER A 160 -35.76 -17.60 25.73
N GLU A 161 -34.97 -16.94 26.58
CA GLU A 161 -35.16 -16.46 27.94
C GLU A 161 -34.46 -15.10 28.09
N ILE A 162 -35.17 -14.11 28.63
CA ILE A 162 -34.53 -12.88 29.11
C ILE A 162 -34.16 -13.14 30.58
N SER A 163 -32.98 -13.71 30.79
CA SER A 163 -32.32 -13.68 32.09
C SER A 163 -31.71 -12.29 32.30
N ARG A 164 -32.15 -11.65 33.38
CA ARG A 164 -31.72 -10.35 33.94
C ARG A 164 -30.23 -10.03 33.66
N GLY A 165 -29.98 -9.16 32.68
CA GLY A 165 -28.66 -8.61 32.42
C GLY A 165 -28.76 -7.33 31.58
N SER A 166 -27.91 -6.35 31.87
CA SER A 166 -27.83 -5.05 31.17
C SER A 166 -27.16 -5.14 29.78
N ALA A 167 -27.37 -6.24 29.06
CA ALA A 167 -26.73 -6.51 27.78
C ALA A 167 -27.36 -5.68 26.65
N VAL A 168 -26.53 -5.31 25.66
CA VAL A 168 -26.95 -4.58 24.44
C VAL A 168 -26.75 -5.48 23.24
N LEU A 169 -27.78 -5.61 22.40
CA LEU A 169 -27.76 -6.44 21.19
C LEU A 169 -28.02 -5.60 19.95
N PHE A 170 -27.19 -5.76 18.92
CA PHE A 170 -27.41 -5.18 17.59
C PHE A 170 -26.77 -6.04 16.49
N LYS A 171 -27.13 -5.77 15.24
CA LYS A 171 -26.68 -6.51 14.06
C LYS A 171 -25.82 -5.63 13.17
N GLU A 172 -24.71 -6.17 12.67
CA GLU A 172 -23.85 -5.50 11.69
C GLU A 172 -23.74 -6.35 10.42
N THR A 173 -24.02 -5.73 9.27
CA THR A 173 -23.76 -6.33 7.96
C THR A 173 -22.62 -5.57 7.30
N MET A 174 -21.56 -6.28 6.91
CA MET A 174 -20.40 -5.69 6.24
C MET A 174 -20.16 -6.40 4.90
N ARG A 175 -19.76 -5.65 3.88
CA ARG A 175 -19.48 -6.19 2.53
C ARG A 175 -18.20 -5.59 1.98
N GLY A 176 -17.40 -6.37 1.27
CA GLY A 176 -16.18 -5.87 0.64
C GLY A 176 -15.38 -7.02 0.04
N HIS A 177 -14.05 -6.93 0.14
CA HIS A 177 -13.16 -7.89 -0.51
C HIS A 177 -12.08 -8.42 0.44
N VAL A 178 -11.76 -9.70 0.36
CA VAL A 178 -10.68 -10.38 1.09
C VAL A 178 -9.84 -11.17 0.08
N GLY A 179 -8.54 -10.90 0.01
CA GLY A 179 -7.67 -11.46 -1.02
C GLY A 179 -8.06 -11.04 -2.45
N GLY A 180 -8.73 -9.90 -2.61
CA GLY A 180 -9.32 -9.47 -3.89
C GLY A 180 -10.67 -10.10 -4.22
N LEU A 181 -11.19 -10.99 -3.36
CA LEU A 181 -12.41 -11.77 -3.61
C LEU A 181 -13.59 -11.22 -2.79
N PRO A 182 -14.83 -11.24 -3.32
CA PRO A 182 -15.98 -10.71 -2.62
C PRO A 182 -16.26 -11.46 -1.32
N CYS A 183 -16.55 -10.70 -0.26
CA CYS A 183 -16.80 -11.23 1.07
C CYS A 183 -17.90 -10.41 1.78
N ALA A 184 -18.80 -11.09 2.48
CA ALA A 184 -19.85 -10.48 3.28
C ALA A 184 -19.92 -11.08 4.68
N ALA A 185 -19.93 -10.25 5.72
CA ALA A 185 -20.04 -10.66 7.11
C ALA A 185 -21.40 -10.22 7.67
N TYR A 186 -22.13 -11.16 8.26
CA TYR A 186 -23.43 -10.95 8.90
C TYR A 186 -23.31 -11.27 10.39
N LEU A 187 -23.06 -10.23 11.19
CA LEU A 187 -22.69 -10.36 12.60
C LEU A 187 -23.84 -9.92 13.51
N LYS A 188 -23.98 -10.60 14.64
CA LYS A 188 -24.85 -10.26 15.77
C LYS A 188 -23.96 -10.07 16.99
N LEU A 189 -23.92 -8.85 17.51
CA LEU A 189 -23.07 -8.46 18.62
C LEU A 189 -23.89 -8.44 19.91
N LYS A 190 -23.36 -9.03 20.98
CA LYS A 190 -23.90 -8.98 22.33
C LYS A 190 -22.85 -8.38 23.26
N LEU A 191 -23.02 -7.11 23.62
CA LEU A 191 -22.10 -6.34 24.45
C LEU A 191 -22.50 -6.33 25.91
N ASN A 192 -21.54 -5.97 26.78
CA ASN A 192 -21.69 -5.94 28.24
C ASN A 192 -21.95 -7.34 28.83
N VAL A 193 -21.22 -8.34 28.32
CA VAL A 193 -21.18 -9.68 28.88
C VAL A 193 -20.07 -9.69 29.93
N ARG A 194 -20.41 -9.90 31.21
CA ARG A 194 -19.40 -10.17 32.24
C ARG A 194 -18.67 -11.45 31.86
N THR A 195 -17.50 -11.35 31.25
CA THR A 195 -16.60 -12.49 31.08
C THR A 195 -15.95 -12.78 32.42
N THR A 196 -16.49 -13.78 33.13
CA THR A 196 -15.81 -14.47 34.21
C THR A 196 -14.68 -15.32 33.64
N SER A 197 -13.47 -14.77 33.50
CA SER A 197 -12.22 -15.52 33.66
C SER A 197 -11.00 -14.60 33.53
N GLU A 198 -10.09 -14.80 34.48
CA GLU A 198 -8.65 -14.46 34.49
C GLU A 198 -8.25 -13.02 34.83
N LYS A 199 -7.92 -12.86 36.12
CA LYS A 199 -6.93 -11.91 36.61
C LYS A 199 -5.60 -12.17 35.92
N THR A 200 -5.29 -11.43 34.85
CA THR A 200 -3.89 -11.17 34.49
C THR A 200 -3.34 -10.16 35.47
N ILE A 201 -2.40 -10.61 36.29
CA ILE A 201 -1.52 -9.79 37.13
C ILE A 201 -0.67 -8.93 36.19
N GLY A 202 -0.64 -7.62 36.45
CA GLY A 202 0.15 -6.64 35.72
C GLY A 202 -0.70 -5.47 35.26
N ASP A 203 -0.54 -4.33 35.95
CA ASP A 203 -1.11 -3.02 35.60
C ASP A 203 -1.11 -2.76 34.09
N PHE A 204 -2.21 -2.18 33.57
CA PHE A 204 -2.45 -1.55 32.25
C PHE A 204 -3.79 -1.99 31.62
N ARG A 205 -4.94 -1.72 32.24
CA ARG A 205 -6.26 -1.81 31.55
C ARG A 205 -7.23 -0.70 31.96
N GLU A 206 -7.48 0.24 31.04
CA GLU A 206 -8.67 1.11 31.01
C GLU A 206 -9.61 0.72 29.82
N SER A 207 -9.76 -0.57 29.52
CA SER A 207 -10.80 -0.99 28.57
C SER A 207 -12.15 -1.11 29.28
N ASN A 208 -13.11 -0.25 28.93
CA ASN A 208 -14.45 -0.27 29.54
C ASN A 208 -15.18 -1.59 29.24
N PRO A 209 -15.59 -2.40 30.24
CA PRO A 209 -16.22 -3.70 30.02
C PRO A 209 -17.57 -3.63 29.28
N ILE A 210 -18.18 -2.44 29.22
CA ILE A 210 -19.43 -2.18 28.50
C ILE A 210 -19.22 -2.17 26.97
N LEU A 211 -17.99 -1.93 26.50
CA LEU A 211 -17.63 -1.88 25.07
C LEU A 211 -17.06 -3.22 24.55
N GLN A 212 -17.00 -4.24 25.40
CA GLN A 212 -16.58 -5.59 25.06
C GLN A 212 -17.79 -6.52 25.00
N GLY A 213 -17.69 -7.57 24.18
CA GLY A 213 -18.75 -8.54 24.06
C GLY A 213 -18.43 -9.73 23.17
N LYS A 214 -19.44 -10.57 22.98
CA LYS A 214 -19.38 -11.74 22.10
C LYS A 214 -20.06 -11.46 20.78
N VAL A 215 -19.53 -12.07 19.73
CA VAL A 215 -20.02 -11.97 18.34
C VAL A 215 -20.48 -13.36 17.90
N SER A 216 -21.65 -13.41 17.27
CA SER A 216 -22.18 -14.60 16.60
C SER A 216 -22.62 -14.23 15.19
N GLY A 217 -22.84 -15.21 14.33
CA GLY A 217 -23.28 -14.96 12.96
C GLY A 217 -22.56 -15.82 11.96
N HIS A 218 -22.43 -15.33 10.73
CA HIS A 218 -21.73 -16.04 9.67
C HIS A 218 -21.05 -15.07 8.69
N VAL A 219 -20.03 -15.59 8.01
CA VAL A 219 -19.28 -14.91 6.96
C VAL A 219 -19.45 -15.72 5.67
N MET A 220 -19.64 -15.02 4.56
CA MET A 220 -19.73 -15.60 3.23
C MET A 220 -18.54 -15.13 2.40
N CYS A 221 -17.69 -16.06 2.00
CA CYS A 221 -16.60 -15.81 1.07
C CYS A 221 -16.53 -16.97 0.09
N SER A 222 -17.42 -16.92 -0.91
CA SER A 222 -17.70 -18.02 -1.85
C SER A 222 -16.49 -18.50 -2.66
N ALA A 223 -15.46 -17.66 -2.75
CA ALA A 223 -14.22 -17.97 -3.44
C ALA A 223 -13.19 -18.74 -2.58
N ILE A 224 -13.40 -18.82 -1.26
CA ILE A 224 -12.55 -19.61 -0.34
C ILE A 224 -13.28 -20.88 0.08
N GLU A 225 -14.54 -20.74 0.48
CA GLU A 225 -15.43 -21.84 0.83
C GLU A 225 -16.81 -21.54 0.21
N MET A 226 -17.40 -22.52 -0.46
CA MET A 226 -18.74 -22.35 -1.04
C MET A 226 -19.82 -22.22 0.03
N ASP A 227 -19.61 -22.86 1.18
CA ASP A 227 -20.53 -22.84 2.31
C ASP A 227 -20.34 -21.62 3.22
N LYS A 228 -21.38 -21.34 4.02
CA LYS A 228 -21.34 -20.28 5.03
C LYS A 228 -20.35 -20.65 6.13
N LEU A 229 -19.46 -19.72 6.46
CA LEU A 229 -18.56 -19.82 7.60
C LEU A 229 -19.26 -19.32 8.85
N TYR A 230 -19.63 -20.22 9.76
CA TYR A 230 -20.32 -19.86 11.00
C TYR A 230 -19.33 -19.47 12.10
N VAL A 231 -19.65 -18.43 12.87
CA VAL A 231 -18.86 -18.00 14.02
C VAL A 231 -19.08 -19.00 15.16
N ILE A 232 -18.03 -19.73 15.54
CA ILE A 232 -18.02 -20.64 16.70
C ILE A 232 -17.75 -19.85 17.98
N ASP A 233 -16.71 -19.03 17.95
CA ASP A 233 -16.34 -18.13 19.05
C ASP A 233 -15.96 -16.79 18.45
N GLY A 234 -16.55 -15.73 18.95
CA GLY A 234 -16.38 -14.40 18.41
C GLY A 234 -16.27 -13.39 19.53
N GLU A 235 -15.25 -12.55 19.47
CA GLU A 235 -14.99 -11.50 20.44
C GLU A 235 -14.92 -10.15 19.74
N VAL A 236 -15.45 -9.13 20.42
CA VAL A 236 -15.36 -7.75 19.98
C VAL A 236 -14.94 -6.86 21.13
N ASP A 237 -13.99 -5.97 20.85
CA ASP A 237 -13.61 -4.85 21.71
C ASP A 237 -13.75 -3.56 20.90
N LEU A 238 -14.77 -2.76 21.18
CA LEU A 238 -15.04 -1.52 20.45
C LEU A 238 -14.11 -0.36 20.86
N CYS A 239 -13.25 -0.55 21.86
CA CYS A 239 -12.35 0.48 22.37
C CYS A 239 -11.04 -0.14 22.84
N HIS A 240 -10.41 -0.90 21.95
CA HIS A 240 -9.09 -1.45 22.21
C HIS A 240 -8.05 -0.32 22.24
N VAL A 241 -7.16 -0.36 23.24
CA VAL A 241 -6.14 0.67 23.48
C VAL A 241 -4.77 0.12 23.11
N ASP A 242 -4.06 0.83 22.24
CA ASP A 242 -2.68 0.54 21.87
C ASP A 242 -1.77 1.63 22.45
N ILE A 243 -0.73 1.22 23.16
CA ILE A 243 0.26 2.12 23.78
C ILE A 243 1.14 2.84 22.75
N LYS A 244 1.31 2.27 21.54
CA LYS A 244 2.12 2.86 20.46
C LYS A 244 1.39 4.01 19.78
N THR A 245 0.06 3.95 19.72
CA THR A 245 -0.81 4.99 19.12
C THR A 245 -1.90 5.42 20.12
N PRO A 246 -1.55 6.13 21.20
CA PRO A 246 -2.45 6.35 22.34
C PRO A 246 -3.68 7.23 22.03
N TYR A 247 -3.68 7.94 20.91
CA TYR A 247 -4.80 8.79 20.47
C TYR A 247 -5.75 8.07 19.50
N THR A 248 -5.34 6.90 18.98
CA THR A 248 -6.15 6.12 18.03
C THR A 248 -7.12 5.24 18.79
N GLN A 249 -8.37 5.17 18.31
CA GLN A 249 -9.33 4.18 18.82
C GLN A 249 -9.37 3.00 17.85
N TYR A 250 -9.34 1.80 18.42
CA TYR A 250 -9.49 0.57 17.66
C TYR A 250 -10.78 -0.15 18.02
N MET A 251 -11.50 -0.62 17.00
CA MET A 251 -12.52 -1.66 17.18
C MET A 251 -11.94 -2.97 16.66
N HIS A 252 -11.69 -3.91 17.55
CA HIS A 252 -11.09 -5.19 17.24
C HIS A 252 -12.16 -6.28 17.25
N TYR A 253 -12.15 -7.12 16.22
CA TYR A 253 -13.03 -8.26 16.02
C TYR A 253 -12.16 -9.49 15.85
N ARG A 254 -12.37 -10.51 16.66
CA ARG A 254 -11.68 -11.80 16.51
C ARG A 254 -12.74 -12.89 16.38
N LEU A 255 -12.84 -13.49 15.20
CA LEU A 255 -13.86 -14.48 14.90
C LEU A 255 -13.18 -15.82 14.55
N LEU A 256 -13.46 -16.85 15.33
CA LEU A 256 -13.19 -18.23 14.99
C LEU A 256 -14.38 -18.77 14.17
N LEU A 257 -14.09 -19.12 12.93
CA LEU A 257 -15.07 -19.54 11.93
C LEU A 257 -14.93 -21.02 11.61
N ALA A 258 -16.04 -21.70 11.34
CA ALA A 258 -16.03 -23.04 10.74
C ALA A 258 -16.99 -23.16 9.56
N ALA A 259 -16.53 -23.89 8.55
CA ALA A 259 -17.35 -24.37 7.44
C ALA A 259 -18.04 -25.68 7.81
N SER A 260 -19.11 -26.03 7.10
CA SER A 260 -19.73 -27.36 7.12
C SER A 260 -18.77 -28.47 6.69
N SER A 261 -17.76 -28.13 5.87
CA SER A 261 -16.68 -29.04 5.47
C SER A 261 -15.71 -29.41 6.61
N GLY A 262 -15.81 -28.75 7.78
CA GLY A 262 -14.91 -28.95 8.92
C GLY A 262 -13.68 -28.03 8.93
N SER A 263 -13.40 -27.32 7.83
CA SER A 263 -12.35 -26.30 7.78
C SER A 263 -12.56 -25.20 8.82
N ARG A 264 -11.47 -24.78 9.51
CA ARG A 264 -11.50 -23.70 10.50
C ARG A 264 -10.67 -22.50 10.05
N TYR A 265 -11.17 -21.31 10.32
CA TYR A 265 -10.53 -20.05 9.96
C TYR A 265 -10.56 -19.07 11.13
N ILE A 266 -9.56 -18.19 11.20
CA ILE A 266 -9.56 -17.04 12.10
C ILE A 266 -9.68 -15.79 11.24
N LEU A 267 -10.73 -15.00 11.47
CA LEU A 267 -10.90 -13.68 10.89
C LEU A 267 -10.62 -12.63 11.97
N GLU A 268 -9.52 -11.90 11.80
CA GLU A 268 -9.16 -10.75 12.62
C GLU A 268 -9.54 -9.47 11.87
N GLY A 269 -10.46 -8.70 12.44
CA GLY A 269 -10.94 -7.43 11.91
C GLY A 269 -10.52 -6.27 12.81
N LYS A 270 -10.01 -5.19 12.21
CA LYS A 270 -9.62 -3.98 12.93
C LYS A 270 -10.19 -2.74 12.23
N LYS A 271 -11.06 -1.99 12.90
CA LYS A 271 -11.40 -0.62 12.50
C LYS A 271 -10.42 0.32 13.18
N VAL A 272 -9.83 1.22 12.42
CA VAL A 272 -8.80 2.16 12.89
C VAL A 272 -9.38 3.56 12.79
N MET A 273 -9.65 4.17 13.93
CA MET A 273 -10.17 5.54 14.01
C MET A 273 -9.07 6.46 14.49
N ASN A 274 -8.47 7.14 13.52
CA ASN A 274 -7.40 8.07 13.77
C ASN A 274 -7.96 9.46 14.07
N PRO A 275 -7.29 10.30 14.87
CA PRO A 275 -7.70 11.69 15.13
C PRO A 275 -7.51 12.62 13.91
N PHE A 276 -7.50 12.09 12.67
CA PHE A 276 -7.24 12.83 11.45
C PHE A 276 -8.50 13.52 10.91
N LEU A 277 -8.34 14.77 10.43
CA LEU A 277 -9.32 15.68 9.80
C LEU A 277 -10.78 15.56 10.28
N PHE A 278 -11.28 16.61 10.95
CA PHE A 278 -12.63 16.74 11.51
C PHE A 278 -13.75 16.07 10.67
N GLY A 279 -14.55 15.22 11.34
CA GLY A 279 -15.91 14.79 10.96
C GLY A 279 -16.05 13.84 9.76
N LEU A 280 -15.44 14.17 8.61
CA LEU A 280 -15.66 13.45 7.34
C LEU A 280 -14.90 12.12 7.28
N ASP A 281 -13.64 12.10 7.74
CA ASP A 281 -12.85 10.87 7.79
C ASP A 281 -13.30 9.93 8.93
N ALA A 282 -13.87 10.50 10.01
CA ALA A 282 -14.45 9.73 11.10
C ALA A 282 -15.54 8.75 10.64
N TRP A 283 -16.31 9.14 9.62
CA TRP A 283 -17.32 8.28 9.03
C TRP A 283 -16.71 7.11 8.27
N LYS A 284 -15.69 7.38 7.43
CA LYS A 284 -14.98 6.37 6.67
C LYS A 284 -14.28 5.37 7.61
N ASP A 285 -13.64 5.87 8.65
CA ASP A 285 -12.92 5.06 9.64
C ASP A 285 -13.85 4.15 10.45
N SER A 286 -15.02 4.66 10.87
CA SER A 286 -15.99 3.89 11.66
C SER A 286 -16.75 2.83 10.86
N THR A 287 -16.78 2.96 9.52
CA THR A 287 -17.47 2.05 8.61
C THR A 287 -16.53 1.08 7.88
N THR A 288 -15.22 1.28 7.95
CA THR A 288 -14.22 0.44 7.27
C THR A 288 -13.55 -0.53 8.25
N LEU A 289 -13.71 -1.83 7.99
CA LEU A 289 -13.06 -2.92 8.73
C LEU A 289 -11.93 -3.51 7.90
N HIS A 290 -10.69 -3.36 8.36
CA HIS A 290 -9.55 -4.07 7.78
C HIS A 290 -9.53 -5.50 8.31
N VAL A 291 -9.52 -6.49 7.43
CA VAL A 291 -9.62 -7.90 7.82
C VAL A 291 -8.40 -8.70 7.38
N VAL A 292 -8.00 -9.65 8.21
CA VAL A 292 -7.02 -10.68 7.91
C VAL A 292 -7.68 -12.03 8.18
N LEU A 293 -7.79 -12.86 7.16
CA LEU A 293 -8.34 -14.21 7.24
C LEU A 293 -7.19 -15.22 7.18
N ARG A 294 -7.09 -16.08 8.19
CA ARG A 294 -6.07 -17.12 8.30
C ARG A 294 -6.75 -18.49 8.38
N LYS A 295 -6.30 -19.46 7.57
CA LYS A 295 -6.75 -20.86 7.69
C LYS A 295 -5.97 -21.56 8.81
N ILE A 296 -6.65 -22.34 9.64
CA ILE A 296 -6.02 -23.17 10.67
C ILE A 296 -5.74 -24.54 10.06
N SER A 297 -4.46 -24.91 9.90
CA SER A 297 -4.05 -26.29 9.55
C SER A 297 -4.01 -27.16 10.82
N GLN A 298 -4.42 -28.42 10.69
CA GLN A 298 -4.42 -29.39 11.80
C GLN A 298 -3.13 -30.24 11.89
N HIS A 299 -2.19 -30.08 10.95
CA HIS A 299 -0.91 -30.79 10.97
C HIS A 299 0.27 -29.82 11.12
N THR A 300 1.04 -30.05 12.19
CA THR A 300 2.45 -29.66 12.48
C THR A 300 2.92 -28.22 12.21
N SER A 301 3.62 -27.68 13.21
CA SER A 301 4.36 -26.42 13.17
C SER A 301 5.17 -26.27 11.87
N GLU A 302 4.97 -25.14 11.19
CA GLU A 302 5.61 -24.74 9.92
C GLU A 302 4.99 -25.28 8.62
N GLU A 303 3.69 -25.05 8.40
CA GLU A 303 3.13 -25.03 7.05
C GLU A 303 2.31 -23.76 6.76
N VAL A 304 2.46 -23.28 5.53
CA VAL A 304 2.05 -21.98 5.00
C VAL A 304 0.65 -21.57 5.46
N MET A 305 0.61 -20.65 6.42
CA MET A 305 -0.63 -19.99 6.85
C MET A 305 -1.07 -19.07 5.71
N ILE A 306 -1.99 -19.53 4.85
CA ILE A 306 -2.61 -18.65 3.85
C ILE A 306 -3.30 -17.51 4.61
N SER A 307 -2.72 -16.32 4.53
CA SER A 307 -3.17 -15.10 5.20
C SER A 307 -3.67 -14.13 4.15
N LEU A 308 -4.99 -14.05 3.99
CA LEU A 308 -5.63 -13.16 3.03
C LEU A 308 -6.02 -11.85 3.72
N LYS A 309 -5.55 -10.72 3.19
CA LYS A 309 -5.91 -9.38 3.67
C LYS A 309 -7.08 -8.81 2.89
N GLY A 310 -7.90 -7.98 3.52
CA GLY A 310 -9.08 -7.40 2.91
C GLY A 310 -9.61 -6.15 3.59
N LYS A 311 -10.64 -5.55 2.98
CA LYS A 311 -11.42 -4.45 3.55
C LYS A 311 -12.90 -4.77 3.39
N LEU A 312 -13.65 -4.67 4.48
CA LEU A 312 -15.11 -4.75 4.50
C LEU A 312 -15.68 -3.38 4.88
N HIS A 313 -16.76 -2.98 4.25
CA HIS A 313 -17.44 -1.71 4.49
C HIS A 313 -18.86 -1.93 4.99
N ILE A 314 -19.29 -1.06 5.92
CA ILE A 314 -20.67 -0.95 6.37
C ILE A 314 -21.33 0.15 5.54
N SER A 315 -22.41 -0.19 4.81
CA SER A 315 -23.17 0.83 4.08
C SER A 315 -23.99 1.72 5.02
N MET A 316 -24.32 2.93 4.58
CA MET A 316 -25.19 3.87 5.33
C MET A 316 -26.48 3.22 5.81
N ILE A 317 -27.13 2.47 4.91
CA ILE A 317 -28.41 1.81 5.18
C ILE A 317 -28.24 0.72 6.24
N GLU A 318 -27.17 -0.07 6.17
CA GLU A 318 -26.90 -1.13 7.15
C GLU A 318 -26.48 -0.56 8.52
N LEU A 319 -25.78 0.57 8.56
CA LEU A 319 -25.46 1.25 9.82
C LEU A 319 -26.72 1.81 10.49
N LEU A 320 -27.61 2.46 9.73
CA LEU A 320 -28.90 2.93 10.25
C LEU A 320 -29.75 1.75 10.76
N LYS A 321 -29.82 0.65 10.00
CA LYS A 321 -30.48 -0.59 10.45
C LYS A 321 -29.86 -1.13 11.73
N SER A 322 -28.54 -1.12 11.85
CA SER A 322 -27.82 -1.54 13.07
C SER A 322 -28.29 -0.71 14.28
N LEU A 323 -28.28 0.62 14.16
CA LEU A 323 -28.72 1.55 15.20
C LEU A 323 -30.20 1.36 15.59
N PHE A 324 -31.09 1.19 14.61
CA PHE A 324 -32.52 0.93 14.86
C PHE A 324 -32.80 -0.47 15.40
N SER A 325 -31.97 -1.47 15.05
CA SER A 325 -32.06 -2.83 15.57
C SER A 325 -31.56 -3.00 17.00
N MET A 326 -30.94 -1.95 17.56
CA MET A 326 -30.34 -1.98 18.89
C MET A 326 -31.41 -2.15 19.98
N SER A 327 -31.27 -3.21 20.78
CA SER A 327 -32.19 -3.57 21.85
C SER A 327 -31.44 -3.88 23.16
N GLY A 328 -32.15 -3.82 24.29
CA GLY A 328 -31.58 -4.05 25.62
C GLY A 328 -31.71 -2.84 26.55
N SER A 329 -31.75 -3.10 27.87
CA SER A 329 -31.92 -2.08 28.90
C SER A 329 -30.72 -1.13 29.03
N GLY A 330 -29.52 -1.58 28.63
CA GLY A 330 -28.28 -0.80 28.66
C GLY A 330 -28.07 0.18 27.50
N LYS A 331 -28.99 0.27 26.52
CA LYS A 331 -28.74 0.97 25.24
C LYS A 331 -28.33 2.44 25.38
N ARG A 332 -28.95 3.19 26.30
CA ARG A 332 -28.67 4.62 26.52
C ARG A 332 -27.26 4.81 27.08
N LYS A 333 -26.88 3.99 28.06
CA LYS A 333 -25.54 4.01 28.67
C LYS A 333 -24.46 3.60 27.68
N PHE A 334 -24.71 2.57 26.88
CA PHE A 334 -23.82 2.15 25.81
C PHE A 334 -23.59 3.26 24.77
N LEU A 335 -24.66 3.87 24.26
CA LEU A 335 -24.56 4.93 23.26
C LEU A 335 -23.82 6.16 23.81
N HIS A 336 -24.09 6.52 25.06
CA HIS A 336 -23.37 7.61 25.73
C HIS A 336 -21.87 7.34 25.83
N ILE A 337 -21.46 6.14 26.27
CA ILE A 337 -20.04 5.77 26.38
C ILE A 337 -19.37 5.68 25.00
N LEU A 338 -20.06 5.14 23.99
CA LEU A 338 -19.55 5.07 22.62
C LEU A 338 -19.35 6.48 22.05
N LEU A 339 -20.33 7.37 22.19
CA LEU A 339 -20.23 8.77 21.76
C LEU A 339 -19.14 9.53 22.52
N GLN A 340 -19.02 9.32 23.83
CA GLN A 340 -17.94 9.90 24.63
C GLN A 340 -16.56 9.41 24.14
N SER A 341 -16.46 8.14 23.76
CA SER A 341 -15.24 7.60 23.16
C SER A 341 -14.92 8.26 21.82
N LEU A 342 -15.90 8.40 20.92
CA LEU A 342 -15.70 9.07 19.64
C LEU A 342 -15.37 10.55 19.81
N PHE A 343 -16.03 11.24 20.74
CA PHE A 343 -15.72 12.61 21.14
C PHE A 343 -14.28 12.74 21.64
N ARG A 344 -13.81 11.76 22.44
CA ARG A 344 -12.43 11.72 22.91
C ARG A 344 -11.42 11.57 21.77
N THR A 345 -11.72 10.75 20.76
CA THR A 345 -10.80 10.54 19.62
C THR A 345 -10.75 11.73 18.67
N TYR A 346 -11.90 12.27 18.26
CA TYR A 346 -11.94 13.28 17.20
C TYR A 346 -11.92 14.72 17.71
N ILE A 347 -12.46 14.99 18.91
CA ILE A 347 -12.65 16.35 19.43
C ILE A 347 -11.67 16.66 20.56
N SER A 348 -11.74 15.95 21.69
CA SER A 348 -10.88 16.30 22.84
C SER A 348 -9.43 15.84 22.68
N GLN A 349 -9.21 14.80 21.85
CA GLN A 349 -7.90 14.23 21.54
C GLN A 349 -7.06 13.96 22.80
N VAL A 350 -7.68 13.44 23.86
CA VAL A 350 -7.00 13.08 25.10
C VAL A 350 -6.44 11.66 24.98
N PRO A 351 -5.13 11.43 25.21
CA PRO A 351 -4.50 10.11 25.05
C PRO A 351 -5.17 9.07 25.96
N ARG A 352 -5.45 7.87 25.43
CA ARG A 352 -6.11 6.74 26.11
C ARG A 352 -5.16 5.90 26.96
N ALA A 353 -3.88 5.96 26.65
CA ALA A 353 -2.82 5.39 27.46
C ALA A 353 -1.75 6.46 27.68
N SER A 354 -1.25 6.54 28.90
CA SER A 354 -0.08 7.37 29.21
C SER A 354 1.12 6.47 29.39
N GLN A 355 2.24 6.80 28.75
CA GLN A 355 3.50 6.06 28.88
C GLN A 355 4.26 6.42 30.18
N LYS A 356 3.57 6.96 31.20
CA LYS A 356 4.15 7.27 32.51
C LYS A 356 4.50 5.95 33.23
N GLY A 357 5.63 5.36 32.86
CA GLY A 357 6.06 4.07 33.41
C GLY A 357 7.21 3.40 32.65
N PHE A 358 7.64 3.91 31.50
CA PHE A 358 8.89 3.42 30.91
C PHE A 358 10.09 4.03 31.64
N THR A 359 10.44 3.45 32.78
CA THR A 359 11.82 3.48 33.27
C THR A 359 12.64 2.67 32.26
N PRO A 360 13.75 3.20 31.70
CA PRO A 360 14.62 2.41 30.83
C PRO A 360 15.25 1.29 31.66
N LEU A 361 14.54 0.17 31.78
CA LEU A 361 15.04 -1.07 32.35
C LEU A 361 15.92 -1.71 31.26
N ASP A 362 17.21 -1.54 31.49
CA ASP A 362 18.38 -2.04 30.79
C ASP A 362 18.59 -1.64 29.32
N PRO A 363 19.66 -0.86 29.02
CA PRO A 363 20.17 -0.78 27.68
C PRO A 363 20.80 -2.13 27.34
N TYR A 364 20.10 -2.95 26.55
CA TYR A 364 20.79 -3.89 25.65
C TYR A 364 21.53 -3.06 24.58
N GLN A 365 22.50 -2.23 24.99
CA GLN A 365 23.47 -1.62 24.12
C GLN A 365 24.46 -2.72 23.76
N LYS A 366 24.15 -3.46 22.69
CA LYS A 366 25.20 -4.24 22.04
C LYS A 366 26.19 -3.22 21.49
N ASN A 367 27.32 -3.04 22.16
CA ASN A 367 28.29 -2.03 21.77
C ASN A 367 28.68 -2.24 20.31
N TYR A 368 28.64 -1.15 19.53
CA TYR A 368 29.20 -1.17 18.19
C TYR A 368 30.69 -1.51 18.28
N PRO A 369 31.26 -2.16 17.26
CA PRO A 369 32.71 -2.27 17.18
C PRO A 369 33.34 -0.87 17.19
N ARG A 370 34.61 -0.78 17.61
CA ARG A 370 35.32 0.50 17.71
C ARG A 370 35.25 1.24 16.37
N SER A 371 34.63 2.42 16.37
CA SER A 371 34.50 3.27 15.20
C SER A 371 35.57 4.35 15.17
N THR A 372 35.96 4.78 13.98
CA THR A 372 36.78 5.98 13.76
C THR A 372 35.90 7.10 13.24
N LEU A 373 35.94 8.25 13.89
CA LEU A 373 35.25 9.45 13.42
C LEU A 373 36.21 10.26 12.54
N HIS A 374 35.82 10.53 11.31
CA HIS A 374 36.56 11.37 10.38
C HIS A 374 35.87 12.74 10.30
N GLU A 375 36.60 13.79 10.64
CA GLU A 375 36.19 15.17 10.37
C GLU A 375 36.74 15.58 8.99
N ILE A 376 35.84 15.88 8.06
CA ILE A 376 36.16 16.16 6.67
C ILE A 376 35.80 17.62 6.40
N ARG A 377 36.76 18.39 5.88
CA ARG A 377 36.53 19.76 5.45
C ARG A 377 36.08 19.76 3.99
N THR A 378 34.88 20.25 3.73
CA THR A 378 34.33 20.40 2.37
C THR A 378 34.99 21.57 1.63
N GLU A 379 34.85 21.59 0.31
CA GLU A 379 35.38 22.67 -0.55
C GLU A 379 34.85 24.06 -0.15
N ASP A 380 33.58 24.14 0.27
CA ASP A 380 32.98 25.38 0.77
C ASP A 380 33.31 25.71 2.24
N GLY A 381 34.26 24.97 2.84
CA GLY A 381 34.85 25.26 4.14
C GLY A 381 34.06 24.78 5.35
N ILE A 382 33.03 23.94 5.17
CA ILE A 382 32.24 23.35 6.26
C ILE A 382 32.90 22.04 6.72
N ILE A 383 32.88 21.80 8.03
CA ILE A 383 33.34 20.53 8.60
C ILE A 383 32.12 19.60 8.73
N ILE A 384 32.22 18.43 8.10
CA ILE A 384 31.24 17.34 8.20
C ILE A 384 31.88 16.14 8.88
N SER A 385 31.06 15.30 9.51
CA SER A 385 31.50 14.09 10.20
C SER A 385 31.12 12.83 9.42
N CYS A 386 32.06 11.90 9.30
CA CYS A 386 31.80 10.58 8.75
C CYS A 386 32.33 9.50 9.69
N GLN A 387 31.43 8.64 10.19
CA GLN A 387 31.78 7.58 11.13
C GLN A 387 32.07 6.28 10.38
N GLN A 388 33.25 5.72 10.59
CA GLN A 388 33.72 4.49 9.95
C GLN A 388 33.73 3.34 10.96
N TRP A 389 33.17 2.20 10.57
CA TRP A 389 33.35 0.92 11.27
C TRP A 389 34.12 -0.05 10.37
N LYS A 390 35.28 -0.50 10.84
CA LYS A 390 36.06 -1.55 10.19
C LYS A 390 35.49 -2.91 10.56
N CYS A 391 35.49 -3.84 9.62
CA CYS A 391 35.12 -5.22 9.90
C CYS A 391 36.31 -5.96 10.52
N ASN A 392 36.11 -6.56 11.71
CA ASN A 392 37.12 -7.33 12.44
C ASN A 392 36.99 -8.85 12.24
N GLN A 393 36.21 -9.33 11.27
CA GLN A 393 36.13 -10.77 11.03
C GLN A 393 37.50 -11.30 10.62
N GLY A 394 37.98 -12.29 11.38
CA GLY A 394 39.34 -12.80 11.36
C GLY A 394 39.77 -13.46 10.03
N PRO A 395 41.03 -13.89 9.93
CA PRO A 395 41.71 -14.27 8.70
C PRO A 395 41.12 -15.47 7.92
N GLN A 396 40.08 -16.15 8.41
CA GLN A 396 39.51 -17.34 7.76
C GLN A 396 38.67 -17.07 6.49
N ARG A 397 38.33 -15.81 6.16
CA ARG A 397 37.78 -15.43 4.83
C ARG A 397 38.78 -14.67 3.95
N GLN A 398 40.02 -14.48 4.42
CA GLN A 398 41.02 -13.68 3.69
C GLN A 398 41.74 -14.45 2.57
N GLU A 399 41.46 -15.74 2.38
CA GLU A 399 42.17 -16.60 1.42
C GLU A 399 41.64 -16.57 -0.03
N GLU A 400 40.63 -15.76 -0.36
CA GLU A 400 40.22 -15.57 -1.76
C GLU A 400 40.08 -14.09 -2.13
N GLY A 401 41.21 -13.40 -2.36
CA GLY A 401 41.43 -12.32 -3.33
C GLY A 401 40.45 -11.14 -3.54
N ASN A 402 39.31 -11.05 -2.85
CA ASN A 402 38.23 -10.13 -3.19
C ASN A 402 37.63 -9.52 -1.92
N LYS A 403 38.31 -8.49 -1.41
CA LYS A 403 37.81 -7.70 -0.28
C LYS A 403 36.51 -7.01 -0.72
N PRO A 404 35.39 -7.17 0.01
CA PRO A 404 34.13 -6.52 -0.34
C PRO A 404 34.26 -5.01 -0.34
N PHE A 405 33.53 -4.33 -1.23
CA PHE A 405 33.62 -2.88 -1.37
C PHE A 405 33.05 -2.17 -0.12
N PRO A 406 33.60 -1.00 0.27
CA PRO A 406 33.06 -0.20 1.35
C PRO A 406 31.64 0.29 1.03
N VAL A 407 30.83 0.43 2.07
CA VAL A 407 29.43 0.87 1.97
C VAL A 407 29.29 2.24 2.64
N LEU A 408 28.88 3.25 1.86
CA LEU A 408 28.57 4.59 2.32
C LEU A 408 27.06 4.74 2.56
N LEU A 409 26.70 5.00 3.81
CA LEU A 409 25.35 5.28 4.28
C LEU A 409 25.17 6.79 4.40
N ILE A 410 24.16 7.33 3.73
CA ILE A 410 23.90 8.78 3.72
C ILE A 410 22.63 9.05 4.51
N ASN A 411 22.78 9.76 5.62
CA ASN A 411 21.65 10.13 6.46
C ASN A 411 20.72 11.15 5.81
N GLY A 412 19.48 11.18 6.32
CA GLY A 412 18.45 12.11 5.88
C GLY A 412 18.56 13.49 6.52
N TYR A 413 17.42 14.20 6.51
CA TYR A 413 17.36 15.59 6.96
C TYR A 413 17.22 15.76 8.49
N ALA A 414 16.56 14.81 9.17
CA ALA A 414 16.13 15.00 10.55
C ALA A 414 16.19 13.74 11.44
N THR A 415 16.57 12.58 10.93
CA THR A 415 16.54 11.33 11.73
C THR A 415 17.75 10.46 11.42
N GLU A 416 18.27 9.80 12.44
CA GLU A 416 19.19 8.66 12.26
C GLU A 416 18.38 7.47 11.76
N SER A 417 18.87 6.83 10.70
CA SER A 417 18.16 5.70 10.09
C SER A 417 18.95 4.40 10.13
N TYR A 418 20.26 4.43 10.42
CA TYR A 418 21.11 3.24 10.24
C TYR A 418 21.83 2.78 11.49
N CYS A 419 22.24 3.72 12.35
CA CYS A 419 22.92 3.42 13.61
C CYS A 419 21.93 3.52 14.77
N LEU A 420 21.24 2.43 15.09
CA LEU A 420 20.22 2.36 16.13
C LEU A 420 20.80 1.66 17.38
N PRO A 421 21.22 2.40 18.42
CA PRO A 421 21.88 1.80 19.59
C PRO A 421 20.94 0.94 20.45
N THR A 422 19.64 1.19 20.35
CA THR A 422 18.59 0.51 21.12
C THR A 422 18.10 -0.79 20.48
N GLU A 423 18.41 -1.02 19.21
CA GLU A 423 18.07 -2.24 18.48
C GLU A 423 19.29 -3.16 18.38
N SER A 424 19.06 -4.45 18.18
CA SER A 424 20.13 -5.44 17.99
C SER A 424 20.49 -5.67 16.52
N ASN A 425 19.56 -5.38 15.60
CA ASN A 425 19.66 -5.70 14.17
C ASN A 425 19.38 -4.45 13.31
N ASP A 426 20.27 -3.48 13.34
CA ASP A 426 20.25 -2.33 12.43
C ASP A 426 21.04 -2.61 11.14
N LEU A 427 21.02 -1.65 10.20
CA LEU A 427 21.68 -1.81 8.91
C LEU A 427 23.21 -1.82 9.02
N VAL A 428 23.80 -1.00 9.89
CA VAL A 428 25.26 -0.95 10.08
C VAL A 428 25.79 -2.30 10.55
N ARG A 429 25.18 -2.89 11.59
CA ARG A 429 25.57 -4.21 12.09
C ARG A 429 25.31 -5.31 11.05
N SER A 430 24.22 -5.22 10.29
CA SER A 430 23.91 -6.16 9.22
C SER A 430 24.98 -6.15 8.12
N LEU A 431 25.47 -4.97 7.72
CA LEU A 431 26.54 -4.81 6.73
C LEU A 431 27.90 -5.31 7.27
N LEU A 432 28.22 -4.98 8.52
CA LEU A 432 29.43 -5.44 9.19
C LEU A 432 29.45 -6.98 9.33
N HIS A 433 28.31 -7.60 9.63
CA HIS A 433 28.18 -9.07 9.68
C HIS A 433 28.42 -9.72 8.31
N GLN A 434 28.10 -9.04 7.22
CA GLN A 434 28.38 -9.49 5.85
C GLN A 434 29.83 -9.22 5.39
N GLY A 435 30.65 -8.59 6.23
CA GLY A 435 32.06 -8.31 5.92
C GLY A 435 32.33 -6.94 5.32
N HIS A 436 31.32 -6.11 5.12
CA HIS A 436 31.50 -4.77 4.53
C HIS A 436 32.00 -3.77 5.56
N GLU A 437 33.04 -3.03 5.19
CA GLU A 437 33.39 -1.79 5.88
C GLU A 437 32.28 -0.76 5.67
N THR A 438 31.78 -0.18 6.76
CA THR A 438 30.60 0.71 6.72
C THR A 438 30.99 2.13 7.13
N TRP A 439 30.55 3.10 6.33
CA TRP A 439 30.75 4.53 6.53
C TRP A 439 29.39 5.21 6.69
N LEU A 440 29.18 6.01 7.73
CA LEU A 440 27.97 6.78 7.94
C LEU A 440 28.27 8.26 7.82
N LEU A 441 27.75 8.89 6.76
CA LEU A 441 27.89 10.31 6.52
C LEU A 441 26.80 11.11 7.24
N GLN A 442 27.23 11.96 8.16
CA GLN A 442 26.39 13.01 8.72
C GLN A 442 26.57 14.27 7.87
N THR A 443 25.56 14.55 7.04
CA THR A 443 25.58 15.73 6.15
C THR A 443 25.47 17.02 6.96
N ARG A 444 25.82 18.16 6.33
CA ARG A 444 25.67 19.50 6.93
C ARG A 444 24.26 19.78 7.46
N LEU A 445 23.26 19.06 6.97
CA LEU A 445 21.86 19.21 7.34
C LEU A 445 21.55 18.73 8.77
N LEU A 446 22.30 17.75 9.27
CA LEU A 446 22.20 17.25 10.64
C LEU A 446 23.11 18.02 11.62
N GLY A 447 24.04 18.83 11.10
CA GLY A 447 24.98 19.60 11.90
C GLY A 447 24.34 20.74 12.69
N THR A 448 24.96 21.09 13.81
CA THR A 448 24.56 22.20 14.70
C THR A 448 25.07 23.57 14.24
N ASN A 449 25.94 23.61 13.22
CA ASN A 449 26.60 24.83 12.76
C ASN A 449 25.65 25.70 11.92
N SER A 450 25.54 26.98 12.29
CA SER A 450 24.72 27.98 11.61
C SER A 450 25.41 28.57 10.37
N SER A 451 25.74 27.73 9.38
CA SER A 451 26.39 28.19 8.14
C SER A 451 25.40 28.72 7.09
N ILE A 452 25.93 29.46 6.10
CA ILE A 452 25.15 30.25 5.15
C ILE A 452 24.47 29.39 4.06
N ASN A 453 24.95 28.16 3.78
CA ASN A 453 24.48 27.36 2.64
C ASN A 453 24.02 25.93 3.01
N MET A 454 23.00 25.86 3.86
CA MET A 454 22.37 24.60 4.31
C MET A 454 21.25 24.19 3.35
N THR A 455 21.57 23.69 2.15
CA THR A 455 20.58 23.20 1.19
C THR A 455 20.84 21.74 0.81
N VAL A 456 19.78 21.03 0.38
CA VAL A 456 19.92 19.64 -0.12
C VAL A 456 20.88 19.55 -1.31
N GLU A 457 20.92 20.62 -2.13
CA GLU A 457 21.85 20.76 -3.26
C GLU A 457 23.30 20.88 -2.78
N ALA A 458 23.56 21.73 -1.78
CA ALA A 458 24.92 21.90 -1.25
C ALA A 458 25.49 20.59 -0.65
N SER A 459 24.64 19.76 -0.03
CA SER A 459 25.08 18.41 0.39
C SER A 459 25.44 17.49 -0.77
N GLY A 460 24.75 17.61 -1.90
CA GLY A 460 25.10 16.87 -3.13
C GLY A 460 26.37 17.39 -3.80
N MET A 461 26.57 18.71 -3.80
CA MET A 461 27.71 19.36 -4.44
C MET A 461 29.01 19.23 -3.66
N PHE A 462 28.96 19.24 -2.32
CA PHE A 462 30.16 19.39 -1.49
C PHE A 462 30.33 18.26 -0.45
N ASP A 463 29.27 17.84 0.25
CA ASP A 463 29.41 16.87 1.35
C ASP A 463 29.71 15.46 0.84
N ILE A 464 28.93 15.00 -0.15
CA ILE A 464 29.04 13.64 -0.69
C ILE A 464 30.35 13.43 -1.45
N PRO A 465 30.79 14.35 -2.35
CA PRO A 465 32.10 14.22 -2.99
C PRO A 465 33.23 14.15 -1.98
N ALA A 466 33.26 15.04 -0.98
CA ALA A 466 34.30 15.05 0.05
C ALA A 466 34.36 13.74 0.85
N ALA A 467 33.22 13.14 1.17
CA ALA A 467 33.17 11.83 1.84
C ALA A 467 33.71 10.70 0.95
N ILE A 468 33.36 10.70 -0.34
CA ILE A 468 33.84 9.71 -1.30
C ILE A 468 35.35 9.86 -1.55
N ASP A 469 35.84 11.09 -1.65
CA ASP A 469 37.27 11.37 -1.82
C ASP A 469 38.06 10.91 -0.58
N LYS A 470 37.52 11.09 0.64
CA LYS A 470 38.17 10.57 1.85
C LYS A 470 38.24 9.04 1.87
N ILE A 471 37.19 8.35 1.41
CA ILE A 471 37.20 6.90 1.27
C ILE A 471 38.24 6.47 0.21
N SER A 472 38.33 7.22 -0.89
CA SER A 472 39.28 6.96 -1.97
C SER A 472 40.73 7.20 -1.53
N GLU A 473 40.98 8.20 -0.68
CA GLU A 473 42.29 8.47 -0.07
C GLU A 473 42.79 7.26 0.76
N LEU A 474 41.87 6.57 1.45
CA LEU A 474 42.21 5.46 2.34
C LEU A 474 42.29 4.10 1.64
N HIS A 475 41.57 3.90 0.54
CA HIS A 475 41.46 2.60 -0.15
C HIS A 475 42.04 2.60 -1.57
N GLY A 476 42.44 3.76 -2.09
CA GLY A 476 42.92 3.97 -3.47
C GLY A 476 41.83 4.46 -4.42
N GLU A 477 42.25 5.17 -5.48
CA GLU A 477 41.34 5.85 -6.43
C GLU A 477 40.47 4.90 -7.27
N SER A 478 40.87 3.64 -7.39
CA SER A 478 40.13 2.61 -8.14
C SER A 478 39.06 1.91 -7.31
N VAL A 479 38.94 2.21 -6.00
CA VAL A 479 37.94 1.56 -5.15
C VAL A 479 36.54 1.95 -5.60
N LYS A 480 35.66 0.96 -5.73
CA LYS A 480 34.22 1.22 -5.90
C LYS A 480 33.54 1.24 -4.54
N ILE A 481 32.46 2.01 -4.44
CA ILE A 481 31.72 2.21 -3.19
C ILE A 481 30.25 1.85 -3.41
N HIS A 482 29.66 1.08 -2.50
CA HIS A 482 28.21 0.89 -2.47
C HIS A 482 27.56 2.04 -1.70
N VAL A 483 26.47 2.60 -2.20
CA VAL A 483 25.76 3.68 -1.50
C VAL A 483 24.35 3.23 -1.14
N ALA A 484 23.97 3.41 0.12
CA ALA A 484 22.58 3.26 0.57
C ALA A 484 22.10 4.53 1.27
N HIS A 485 20.86 4.92 0.99
CA HIS A 485 20.36 6.22 1.45
C HIS A 485 18.85 6.23 1.77
N CYS A 486 18.50 7.08 2.74
CA CYS A 486 17.15 7.50 3.09
C CYS A 486 16.83 8.78 2.29
N ILE A 487 16.41 9.86 2.96
CA ILE A 487 16.22 11.20 2.33
C ILE A 487 17.50 11.72 1.66
N GLY A 488 18.69 11.30 2.13
CA GLY A 488 19.98 11.57 1.48
C GLY A 488 20.05 11.14 0.01
N GLY A 489 19.06 10.36 -0.45
CA GLY A 489 18.80 10.08 -1.85
C GLY A 489 18.70 11.28 -2.76
N LEU A 490 18.12 12.37 -2.30
CA LEU A 490 18.05 13.58 -3.10
C LEU A 490 19.46 14.12 -3.38
N SER A 491 20.30 14.18 -2.34
CA SER A 491 21.66 14.71 -2.44
C SER A 491 22.58 13.84 -3.27
N ILE A 492 22.55 12.50 -3.15
CA ILE A 492 23.40 11.63 -3.99
C ILE A 492 23.00 11.66 -5.47
N HIS A 493 21.70 11.77 -5.78
CA HIS A 493 21.27 11.93 -7.17
C HIS A 493 21.69 13.29 -7.73
N ILE A 494 21.66 14.36 -6.91
CA ILE A 494 22.26 15.65 -7.28
C ILE A 494 23.77 15.52 -7.52
N ALA A 495 24.49 14.79 -6.66
CA ALA A 495 25.94 14.59 -6.79
C ALA A 495 26.30 13.87 -8.10
N LEU A 496 25.58 12.79 -8.43
CA LEU A 496 25.82 11.99 -9.63
C LEU A 496 25.35 12.69 -10.90
N MET A 497 24.09 13.15 -10.95
CA MET A 497 23.53 13.80 -12.15
C MET A 497 24.10 15.21 -12.36
N GLY A 498 24.54 15.88 -11.30
CA GLY A 498 25.29 17.13 -11.37
C GLY A 498 26.73 16.96 -11.87
N GLY A 499 27.27 15.74 -11.86
CA GLY A 499 28.64 15.44 -12.29
C GLY A 499 29.70 15.71 -11.23
N TYR A 500 29.31 15.93 -9.97
CA TYR A 500 30.22 16.13 -8.83
C TYR A 500 30.84 14.81 -8.35
N VAL A 501 30.17 13.68 -8.61
CA VAL A 501 30.69 12.33 -8.37
C VAL A 501 30.67 11.56 -9.66
N PHE A 502 31.81 10.99 -10.04
CA PHE A 502 31.88 10.14 -11.21
C PHE A 502 31.24 8.78 -10.92
N TYR A 503 30.18 8.44 -11.65
CA TYR A 503 29.36 7.26 -11.39
C TYR A 503 30.11 5.93 -11.39
N LYS A 504 31.24 5.81 -12.10
CA LYS A 504 32.05 4.59 -12.13
C LYS A 504 32.74 4.28 -10.78
N ARG A 505 32.82 5.26 -9.88
CA ARG A 505 33.25 5.06 -8.49
C ARG A 505 32.16 4.41 -7.62
N ILE A 506 30.92 4.35 -8.10
CA ILE A 506 29.80 3.73 -7.37
C ILE A 506 29.55 2.32 -7.92
N ALA A 507 29.69 1.30 -7.06
CA ALA A 507 29.40 -0.08 -7.43
C ALA A 507 27.90 -0.35 -7.57
N SER A 508 27.09 0.19 -6.65
CA SER A 508 25.62 0.11 -6.71
C SER A 508 24.96 1.17 -5.82
N LEU A 509 23.70 1.50 -6.12
CA LEU A 509 22.91 2.48 -5.37
C LEU A 509 21.59 1.88 -4.86
N SER A 510 21.41 1.89 -3.54
CA SER A 510 20.19 1.45 -2.86
C SER A 510 19.39 2.63 -2.32
N CYS A 511 18.19 2.81 -2.86
CA CYS A 511 17.33 3.96 -2.61
C CYS A 511 16.09 3.56 -1.79
N THR A 512 15.91 4.11 -0.58
CA THR A 512 14.69 3.87 0.22
C THR A 512 13.78 5.09 0.26
N ASN A 513 12.60 5.00 -0.36
CA ASN A 513 11.56 6.05 -0.44
C ASN A 513 12.06 7.46 -0.84
N SER A 514 13.19 7.56 -1.53
CA SER A 514 13.77 8.80 -2.04
C SER A 514 14.69 8.48 -3.20
N SER A 515 14.77 9.37 -4.19
CA SER A 515 15.60 9.21 -5.39
C SER A 515 15.74 10.58 -6.10
N MET A 516 16.07 10.61 -7.39
CA MET A 516 15.87 11.82 -8.22
C MET A 516 14.41 12.32 -8.22
N PHE A 517 13.45 11.45 -7.91
CA PHE A 517 12.06 11.78 -7.66
C PHE A 517 11.77 11.78 -6.16
N PHE A 518 10.84 12.66 -5.74
CA PHE A 518 10.36 12.73 -4.37
C PHE A 518 8.91 13.19 -4.34
N LYS A 519 7.99 12.25 -4.52
CA LYS A 519 6.55 12.49 -4.55
C LYS A 519 5.95 12.22 -3.18
N ILE A 520 5.64 13.30 -2.45
CA ILE A 520 4.96 13.24 -1.16
C ILE A 520 3.43 13.31 -1.31
N THR A 521 2.72 12.95 -0.25
CA THR A 521 1.25 13.06 -0.21
C THR A 521 0.79 14.51 -0.41
N ALA A 522 -0.42 14.69 -0.97
CA ALA A 522 -1.01 16.02 -1.16
C ALA A 522 -1.06 16.83 0.16
N TRP A 523 -1.34 16.14 1.27
CA TRP A 523 -1.38 16.74 2.59
C TRP A 523 -0.01 17.18 3.10
N SER A 524 1.03 16.35 2.93
CA SER A 524 2.41 16.77 3.24
C SER A 524 2.86 17.94 2.35
N LYS A 525 2.45 17.98 1.08
CA LYS A 525 2.65 19.13 0.19
C LYS A 525 2.01 20.41 0.75
N PHE A 526 0.75 20.32 1.19
CA PHE A 526 0.04 21.44 1.81
C PHE A 526 0.73 21.93 3.08
N LYS A 527 1.18 21.02 3.96
CA LYS A 527 1.95 21.37 5.16
C LYS A 527 3.25 22.09 4.86
N LEU A 528 3.98 21.67 3.81
CA LEU A 528 5.18 22.37 3.38
C LEU A 528 4.88 23.75 2.77
N TRP A 529 3.66 24.00 2.29
CA TRP A 529 3.22 25.29 1.74
C TRP A 529 2.73 26.28 2.80
N LEU A 530 2.05 25.81 3.85
CA LEU A 530 1.41 26.64 4.87
C LEU A 530 2.32 27.68 5.57
N PRO A 531 3.60 27.39 5.88
CA PRO A 531 4.53 28.37 6.44
C PRO A 531 4.85 29.57 5.52
N LEU A 532 4.28 29.63 4.31
CA LEU A 532 4.56 30.65 3.30
C LEU A 532 3.32 31.34 2.73
N ILE A 533 2.13 31.22 3.35
CA ILE A 533 0.97 32.04 2.93
C ILE A 533 1.38 33.52 3.02
N PRO A 534 1.42 34.26 1.89
CA PRO A 534 1.85 35.64 1.87
C PRO A 534 0.66 36.49 2.33
N VAL A 535 0.48 36.65 3.64
CA VAL A 535 -0.37 37.72 4.17
C VAL A 535 0.43 39.01 4.04
N ARG A 536 0.41 39.58 2.83
CA ARG A 536 0.84 40.90 2.30
C ARG A 536 2.05 41.66 2.89
N HIS A 537 2.78 41.17 3.89
CA HIS A 537 4.06 41.69 4.39
C HIS A 537 4.83 40.72 5.32
N LEU A 538 4.35 39.49 5.57
CA LEU A 538 5.02 38.51 6.44
C LEU A 538 5.11 37.13 5.76
N SER A 539 6.25 36.79 5.17
CA SER A 539 6.57 35.39 4.85
C SER A 539 6.78 34.64 6.16
N ILE A 540 5.78 33.90 6.63
CA ILE A 540 5.75 33.27 7.98
C ILE A 540 7.00 32.40 8.25
N SER A 541 7.65 31.78 7.27
CA SER A 541 8.87 30.98 7.53
C SER A 541 10.19 31.74 7.37
N MET A 542 10.26 32.86 6.65
CA MET A 542 11.51 33.62 6.50
C MET A 542 11.59 34.83 7.42
N ALA A 543 10.45 35.46 7.75
CA ALA A 543 10.38 36.54 8.73
C ALA A 543 10.49 36.01 10.18
N ILE A 544 10.06 34.77 10.45
CA ILE A 544 10.09 34.18 11.81
C ILE A 544 11.49 33.69 12.22
N PHE A 545 12.30 33.18 11.29
CA PHE A 545 13.59 32.56 11.64
C PHE A 545 14.74 33.55 11.88
N GLY A 546 14.65 34.80 11.42
CA GLY A 546 15.74 35.77 11.61
C GLY A 546 17.10 35.20 11.16
N LYS A 547 18.17 35.43 11.95
CA LYS A 547 19.50 34.85 11.70
C LYS A 547 19.63 33.38 12.13
N ASP A 548 18.70 32.87 12.95
CA ASP A 548 18.84 31.59 13.65
C ASP A 548 18.00 30.50 12.96
N LYS A 549 18.59 29.79 12.00
CA LYS A 549 17.91 28.77 11.17
C LYS A 549 17.72 27.42 11.89
N SER A 550 17.83 27.36 13.22
CA SER A 550 17.65 26.14 14.00
C SER A 550 16.36 26.19 14.84
N LEU A 551 15.65 25.07 14.93
CA LEU A 551 14.48 24.88 15.78
C LEU A 551 14.85 23.91 16.91
N PRO A 552 14.94 24.37 18.18
CA PRO A 552 15.17 23.46 19.30
C PRO A 552 13.97 22.54 19.45
N LEU A 553 14.18 21.23 19.53
CA LEU A 553 13.09 20.27 19.71
C LEU A 553 12.87 19.95 21.17
N PHE A 554 13.95 19.63 21.89
CA PHE A 554 13.87 19.27 23.31
C PHE A 554 13.32 20.41 24.16
N GLU A 555 12.47 20.04 25.12
CA GLU A 555 11.82 20.97 26.03
C GLU A 555 12.81 21.75 26.92
N ALA A 556 13.96 21.13 27.24
CA ALA A 556 15.03 21.74 28.04
C ALA A 556 15.74 22.91 27.33
N LEU A 557 15.62 23.03 26.00
CA LEU A 557 16.31 24.07 25.24
C LEU A 557 15.46 25.35 25.15
N LYS A 558 16.07 26.50 25.46
CA LYS A 558 15.40 27.80 25.37
C LYS A 558 14.96 28.08 23.93
N ALA A 559 13.65 28.17 23.72
CA ALA A 559 13.04 28.55 22.44
C ALA A 559 12.60 30.02 22.45
N SER A 560 12.86 30.74 21.36
CA SER A 560 12.34 32.09 21.15
C SER A 560 10.81 32.10 21.02
N SER A 561 10.15 33.23 21.26
CA SER A 561 8.68 33.36 21.15
C SER A 561 8.17 32.94 19.76
N ARG A 562 8.96 33.22 18.72
CA ARG A 562 8.72 32.84 17.33
C ARG A 562 8.80 31.32 17.11
N GLN A 563 9.82 30.66 17.67
CA GLN A 563 9.95 29.20 17.63
C GLN A 563 8.82 28.51 18.41
N LYS A 564 8.39 29.07 19.56
CA LYS A 564 7.24 28.57 20.33
C LYS A 564 5.94 28.65 19.53
N LEU A 565 5.71 29.75 18.80
CA LEU A 565 4.56 29.88 17.90
C LEU A 565 4.60 28.81 16.80
N LEU A 566 5.76 28.60 16.16
CA LEU A 566 5.90 27.57 15.12
C LEU A 566 5.63 26.16 15.68
N LYS A 567 6.14 25.82 16.86
CA LYS A 567 5.80 24.55 17.54
C LYS A 567 4.31 24.41 17.79
N SER A 568 3.65 25.48 18.24
CA SER A 568 2.19 25.48 18.46
C SER A 568 1.42 25.24 17.16
N ILE A 569 1.77 25.94 16.08
CA ILE A 569 1.19 25.73 14.75
C ILE A 569 1.41 24.30 14.29
N ALA A 570 2.64 23.78 14.42
CA ALA A 570 2.97 22.41 14.06
C ALA A 570 2.06 21.43 14.81
N ARG A 571 1.95 21.52 16.15
CA ARG A 571 1.09 20.65 16.98
C ARG A 571 -0.39 20.67 16.58
N ALA A 572 -0.89 21.81 16.10
CA ALA A 572 -2.26 21.95 15.64
C ALA A 572 -2.50 21.34 14.23
N MET A 573 -1.45 21.06 13.46
CA MET A 573 -1.58 20.48 12.12
C MET A 573 -2.15 19.06 12.15
N PRO A 574 -3.26 18.78 11.44
CA PRO A 574 -3.85 17.44 11.34
C PRO A 574 -2.88 16.40 10.78
N ARG A 575 -2.94 15.16 11.31
CA ARG A 575 -2.08 14.03 10.88
C ARG A 575 -2.71 12.68 11.15
N TYR A 576 -2.18 11.68 10.46
CA TYR A 576 -2.70 10.31 10.50
C TYR A 576 -2.49 9.64 11.85
N GLU A 577 -1.30 9.76 12.45
CA GLU A 577 -1.01 9.21 13.77
C GLU A 577 -0.47 10.29 14.72
N ARG A 578 -0.77 10.11 16.01
CA ARG A 578 -0.28 10.95 17.10
C ARG A 578 0.32 10.11 18.22
N CYS A 579 1.28 10.67 18.93
CA CYS A 579 1.89 10.05 20.10
C CYS A 579 2.08 11.05 21.25
N THR A 580 2.53 10.56 22.41
CA THR A 580 2.72 11.38 23.62
C THR A 580 4.02 12.18 23.63
N TYR A 581 4.92 11.97 22.67
CA TYR A 581 6.19 12.70 22.58
C TYR A 581 6.01 14.01 21.82
N ASP A 582 6.24 15.14 22.51
CA ASP A 582 6.11 16.47 21.93
C ASP A 582 7.03 16.68 20.71
N GLU A 583 8.24 16.12 20.72
CA GLU A 583 9.21 16.27 19.63
C GLU A 583 8.72 15.59 18.34
N CYS A 584 8.17 14.38 18.45
CA CYS A 584 7.55 13.67 17.34
C CYS A 584 6.29 14.43 16.87
N GLU A 585 5.53 14.98 17.81
CA GLU A 585 4.42 15.88 17.54
C GLU A 585 4.87 17.22 16.94
N VAL A 586 6.10 17.69 17.03
CA VAL A 586 6.52 18.89 16.29
C VAL A 586 7.00 18.48 14.89
N LEU A 587 7.87 17.47 14.81
CA LEU A 587 8.46 16.98 13.56
C LEU A 587 7.41 16.52 12.55
N SER A 588 6.44 15.70 12.98
CA SER A 588 5.38 15.21 12.09
C SER A 588 4.39 16.29 11.66
N GLY A 589 4.42 17.47 12.30
CA GLY A 589 3.61 18.63 11.95
C GLY A 589 4.21 19.43 10.83
N ILE A 590 5.54 19.52 10.85
CA ILE A 590 6.35 20.21 9.86
C ILE A 590 6.42 19.39 8.56
N PHE A 591 6.79 18.11 8.65
CA PHE A 591 7.02 17.27 7.47
C PHE A 591 5.83 16.35 7.12
N GLY A 592 5.08 15.92 8.12
CA GLY A 592 4.17 14.76 8.04
C GLY A 592 4.71 13.56 8.82
N ASN A 593 3.87 12.57 9.10
CA ASN A 593 4.32 11.37 9.80
C ASN A 593 5.32 10.59 8.91
N ALA A 594 6.51 10.32 9.41
CA ALA A 594 7.55 9.63 8.64
C ALA A 594 7.50 8.10 8.79
N PHE A 595 6.86 7.58 9.83
CA PHE A 595 6.77 6.15 10.09
C PHE A 595 5.44 5.80 10.76
N TRP A 596 5.03 4.54 10.64
CA TRP A 596 3.93 3.98 11.43
C TRP A 596 4.44 3.59 12.81
N HIS A 597 3.86 4.14 13.87
CA HIS A 597 4.33 3.88 15.24
C HIS A 597 4.28 2.39 15.58
N GLN A 598 3.33 1.64 15.01
CA GLN A 598 3.21 0.20 15.20
C GLN A 598 4.50 -0.56 14.79
N ASN A 599 5.22 -0.09 13.77
CA ASN A 599 6.42 -0.74 13.24
C ASN A 599 7.71 -0.38 14.02
N VAL A 600 7.67 0.65 14.86
CA VAL A 600 8.85 1.16 15.58
C VAL A 600 8.77 0.69 17.03
N SER A 601 9.90 0.25 17.58
CA SER A 601 9.98 -0.14 18.99
C SER A 601 9.85 1.09 19.89
N HIS A 602 9.38 0.88 21.12
CA HIS A 602 9.31 1.98 22.10
C HIS A 602 10.69 2.55 22.40
N LYS A 603 11.73 1.70 22.43
CA LYS A 603 13.11 2.09 22.72
C LYS A 603 13.69 3.03 21.65
N VAL A 604 13.53 2.68 20.36
CA VAL A 604 13.96 3.54 19.24
C VAL A 604 13.16 4.83 19.22
N HIS A 605 11.84 4.75 19.43
CA HIS A 605 10.99 5.92 19.45
C HIS A 605 11.38 6.91 20.56
N HIS A 606 11.72 6.40 21.76
CA HIS A 606 12.24 7.22 22.85
C HIS A 606 13.58 7.85 22.51
N TRP A 607 14.56 7.04 22.12
CA TRP A 607 15.93 7.49 21.80
C TRP A 607 15.96 8.56 20.71
N MET A 608 15.25 8.36 19.60
CA MET A 608 15.20 9.34 18.50
C MET A 608 14.67 10.71 18.96
N ASN A 609 13.63 10.72 19.80
CA ASN A 609 12.92 11.94 20.16
C ASN A 609 13.46 12.63 21.42
N LYS A 610 14.14 11.91 22.31
CA LYS A 610 14.64 12.45 23.59
C LYS A 610 16.17 12.50 23.70
N GLU A 611 16.89 11.74 22.88
CA GLU A 611 18.35 11.63 23.00
C GLU A 611 19.10 12.08 21.73
N TYR A 612 18.61 11.75 20.53
CA TYR A 612 19.36 11.96 19.29
C TYR A 612 19.28 13.38 18.71
N LEU A 613 18.08 13.96 18.53
CA LEU A 613 17.91 15.21 17.77
C LEU A 613 17.52 16.41 18.64
N PRO A 614 18.48 17.09 19.28
CA PRO A 614 18.19 18.26 20.12
C PRO A 614 17.68 19.46 19.31
N ARG A 615 18.17 19.64 18.08
CA ARG A 615 17.81 20.77 17.19
C ARG A 615 17.56 20.29 15.77
N LEU A 616 16.51 20.82 15.15
CA LEU A 616 16.21 20.65 13.74
C LEU A 616 16.76 21.84 12.94
N ASN A 617 17.57 21.58 11.92
CA ASN A 617 18.01 22.60 10.99
C ASN A 617 16.88 22.91 10.00
N MET A 618 16.50 24.18 9.86
CA MET A 618 15.42 24.65 8.98
C MET A 618 15.95 25.33 7.71
N GLY A 619 17.28 25.42 7.55
CA GLY A 619 17.91 26.08 6.41
C GLY A 619 17.58 25.45 5.06
N ALA A 620 17.47 24.13 4.98
CA ALA A 620 17.20 23.43 3.72
C ALA A 620 15.71 23.30 3.42
N PHE A 621 14.84 23.73 4.34
CA PHE A 621 13.39 23.59 4.21
C PHE A 621 12.85 24.29 2.95
N SER A 622 13.35 25.48 2.65
CA SER A 622 12.97 26.24 1.44
C SER A 622 13.33 25.50 0.15
N HIS A 623 14.50 24.86 0.10
CA HIS A 623 14.91 24.09 -1.07
C HIS A 623 14.16 22.75 -1.17
N LEU A 624 13.96 22.06 -0.05
CA LEU A 624 13.17 20.83 0.01
C LEU A 624 11.74 21.07 -0.48
N GLN A 625 11.14 22.22 -0.16
CA GLN A 625 9.83 22.59 -0.67
C GLN A 625 9.80 22.68 -2.20
N LYS A 626 10.81 23.31 -2.83
CA LYS A 626 10.91 23.40 -4.29
C LYS A 626 10.99 22.01 -4.93
N ILE A 627 11.82 21.13 -4.37
CA ILE A 627 11.93 19.72 -4.79
C ILE A 627 10.59 19.00 -4.65
N CYS A 628 9.92 19.11 -3.50
CA CYS A 628 8.62 18.47 -3.26
C CYS A 628 7.55 18.99 -4.22
N ASN A 629 7.53 20.30 -4.51
CA ASN A 629 6.57 20.92 -5.42
C ASN A 629 6.73 20.40 -6.85
N ALA A 630 7.96 20.42 -7.39
CA ALA A 630 8.30 19.81 -8.67
C ALA A 630 8.05 18.27 -8.66
N GLY A 631 8.31 17.64 -7.52
CA GLY A 631 8.27 16.19 -7.32
C GLY A 631 9.54 15.48 -7.80
N PHE A 632 10.60 16.24 -8.08
CA PHE A 632 11.91 15.78 -8.54
C PHE A 632 13.00 16.78 -8.16
N ILE A 633 14.27 16.36 -8.20
CA ILE A 633 15.42 17.19 -7.80
C ILE A 633 15.59 18.42 -8.71
N VAL A 634 15.75 19.59 -8.09
CA VAL A 634 15.94 20.88 -8.77
C VAL A 634 17.11 21.62 -8.13
N ASP A 635 17.59 22.67 -8.80
CA ASP A 635 18.58 23.57 -8.20
C ASP A 635 17.97 24.51 -7.15
N THR A 636 18.81 25.25 -6.42
CA THR A 636 18.37 26.27 -5.46
C THR A 636 17.44 27.33 -6.05
N LYS A 637 17.48 27.57 -7.36
CA LYS A 637 16.57 28.48 -8.08
C LYS A 637 15.25 27.80 -8.49
N GLY A 638 15.15 26.47 -8.39
CA GLY A 638 13.98 25.67 -8.75
C GLY A 638 13.99 25.18 -10.20
N ARG A 639 15.13 25.24 -10.90
CA ARG A 639 15.27 24.82 -12.30
C ARG A 639 15.63 23.35 -12.40
N ASN A 640 15.20 22.69 -13.48
CA ASN A 640 15.55 21.31 -13.78
C ASN A 640 16.96 21.22 -14.39
N THR A 641 17.98 21.26 -13.54
CA THR A 641 19.40 21.20 -13.96
C THR A 641 19.95 19.77 -13.95
N TYR A 642 19.32 18.87 -13.18
CA TYR A 642 19.89 17.54 -12.89
C TYR A 642 19.25 16.41 -13.71
N LEU A 643 17.92 16.35 -13.84
CA LEU A 643 17.26 15.24 -14.57
C LEU A 643 17.47 15.27 -16.09
N ILE A 644 18.12 16.31 -16.61
CA ILE A 644 18.52 16.33 -18.02
C ILE A 644 19.78 15.50 -18.28
N HIS A 645 20.43 14.98 -17.22
CA HIS A 645 21.70 14.23 -17.31
C HIS A 645 21.59 12.76 -16.87
N PRO A 646 20.69 11.93 -17.46
CA PRO A 646 20.61 10.52 -17.12
C PRO A 646 21.86 9.71 -17.48
N GLU A 647 22.69 10.18 -18.41
CA GLU A 647 23.95 9.55 -18.84
C GLU A 647 24.95 9.38 -17.68
N ARG A 648 24.80 10.19 -16.62
CA ARG A 648 25.67 10.19 -15.43
C ARG A 648 25.19 9.23 -14.35
N MET A 649 24.17 8.43 -14.62
CA MET A 649 23.61 7.41 -13.71
C MET A 649 23.75 6.00 -14.27
N GLY A 650 24.81 5.74 -15.05
CA GLY A 650 25.12 4.41 -15.61
C GLY A 650 25.63 3.43 -14.54
N LEU A 651 24.78 3.04 -13.60
CA LEU A 651 25.11 2.15 -12.50
C LEU A 651 23.88 1.33 -12.04
N PRO A 652 24.08 0.15 -11.41
CA PRO A 652 22.97 -0.67 -10.90
C PRO A 652 22.22 0.02 -9.76
N THR A 653 20.88 0.07 -9.84
CA THR A 653 20.04 0.71 -8.80
C THR A 653 18.96 -0.21 -8.24
N LEU A 654 18.68 -0.06 -6.95
CA LEU A 654 17.57 -0.69 -6.24
C LEU A 654 16.67 0.39 -5.63
N TYR A 655 15.40 0.40 -5.98
CA TYR A 655 14.40 1.30 -5.38
C TYR A 655 13.47 0.51 -4.44
N ILE A 656 13.50 0.83 -3.16
CA ILE A 656 12.62 0.25 -2.14
C ILE A 656 11.63 1.33 -1.69
N SER A 657 10.34 1.02 -1.64
CA SER A 657 9.33 1.90 -1.05
C SER A 657 8.41 1.17 -0.09
N GLY A 658 7.88 1.89 0.90
CA GLY A 658 6.83 1.37 1.76
C GLY A 658 5.50 1.35 1.02
N GLY A 659 4.74 0.26 1.15
CA GLY A 659 3.42 0.13 0.51
C GLY A 659 2.31 0.93 1.19
N ARG A 660 2.51 1.35 2.45
CA ARG A 660 1.54 2.11 3.24
C ARG A 660 1.93 3.58 3.29
N THR A 661 1.43 4.34 2.32
CA THR A 661 1.71 5.77 2.14
C THR A 661 1.41 6.58 3.40
N LEU A 662 2.37 7.41 3.83
CA LEU A 662 2.23 8.28 5.00
C LEU A 662 2.85 9.66 4.74
N LEU A 663 4.08 9.68 4.25
CA LEU A 663 4.81 10.89 3.82
C LEU A 663 5.11 10.84 2.32
N VAL A 664 5.88 9.83 1.91
CA VAL A 664 6.26 9.59 0.52
C VAL A 664 5.38 8.51 -0.10
N THR A 665 5.03 8.70 -1.37
CA THR A 665 4.21 7.78 -2.15
C THR A 665 5.07 6.73 -2.86
N PRO A 666 4.57 5.48 -3.06
CA PRO A 666 5.23 4.45 -3.87
C PRO A 666 5.52 4.90 -5.32
N GLN A 667 4.83 5.93 -5.81
CA GLN A 667 5.10 6.54 -7.12
C GLN A 667 6.54 7.05 -7.23
N THR A 668 7.16 7.45 -6.11
CA THR A 668 8.56 7.88 -6.08
C THR A 668 9.51 6.80 -6.63
N SER A 669 9.42 5.58 -6.09
CA SER A 669 10.25 4.46 -6.54
C SER A 669 9.86 3.96 -7.92
N PHE A 670 8.57 4.07 -8.28
CA PHE A 670 8.05 3.69 -9.59
C PHE A 670 8.60 4.57 -10.71
N LEU A 671 8.50 5.90 -10.55
CA LEU A 671 8.99 6.86 -11.53
C LEU A 671 10.51 6.72 -11.72
N ALA A 672 11.27 6.59 -10.62
CA ALA A 672 12.71 6.40 -10.68
C ALA A 672 13.09 5.11 -11.42
N ASN A 673 12.42 3.99 -11.11
CA ASN A 673 12.68 2.72 -11.80
C ASN A 673 12.38 2.81 -13.30
N LYS A 674 11.22 3.37 -13.68
CA LYS A 674 10.86 3.53 -15.10
C LYS A 674 11.82 4.46 -15.84
N TYR A 675 12.17 5.59 -15.22
CA TYR A 675 13.11 6.56 -15.79
C TYR A 675 14.48 5.92 -16.04
N MET A 676 15.01 5.17 -15.07
CA MET A 676 16.32 4.51 -15.24
C MET A 676 16.28 3.36 -16.25
N LYS A 677 15.22 2.53 -16.24
CA LYS A 677 15.07 1.49 -17.27
C LYS A 677 14.99 2.07 -18.69
N LEU A 678 14.43 3.27 -18.85
CA LEU A 678 14.33 3.95 -20.13
C LEU A 678 15.68 4.52 -20.59
N HIS A 679 16.41 5.20 -19.69
CA HIS A 679 17.61 5.94 -20.08
C HIS A 679 18.93 5.18 -19.87
N GLN A 680 18.94 4.14 -19.03
CA GLN A 680 20.12 3.31 -18.73
C GLN A 680 19.80 1.80 -18.84
N PRO A 681 19.30 1.32 -20.00
CA PRO A 681 18.88 -0.08 -20.15
C PRO A 681 20.03 -1.10 -20.00
N GLY A 682 21.29 -0.65 -20.14
CA GLY A 682 22.48 -1.50 -19.94
C GLY A 682 22.77 -1.85 -18.48
N PHE A 683 22.07 -1.24 -17.51
CA PHE A 683 22.25 -1.51 -16.10
C PHE A 683 21.01 -2.13 -15.46
N ARG A 684 21.24 -2.86 -14.36
CA ARG A 684 20.16 -3.51 -13.62
C ARG A 684 19.44 -2.51 -12.72
N HIS A 685 18.14 -2.33 -12.97
CA HIS A 685 17.27 -1.46 -12.18
C HIS A 685 16.09 -2.23 -11.57
N LYS A 686 16.12 -2.46 -10.25
CA LYS A 686 15.09 -3.22 -9.51
C LYS A 686 14.20 -2.30 -8.67
N ARG A 687 12.93 -2.67 -8.50
CA ARG A 687 11.98 -2.00 -7.58
C ARG A 687 11.36 -3.02 -6.63
N MET A 688 11.21 -2.65 -5.37
CA MET A 688 10.53 -3.42 -4.33
C MET A 688 9.54 -2.51 -3.58
N VAL A 689 8.31 -2.99 -3.36
CA VAL A 689 7.33 -2.32 -2.49
C VAL A 689 7.06 -3.23 -1.30
N ILE A 690 7.33 -2.74 -0.09
CA ILE A 690 7.21 -3.53 1.14
C ILE A 690 5.89 -3.18 1.83
N ASP A 691 4.94 -4.12 1.81
CA ASP A 691 3.63 -3.93 2.42
C ASP A 691 3.71 -3.73 3.94
N GLY A 692 2.86 -2.86 4.48
CA GLY A 692 2.81 -2.52 5.91
C GLY A 692 3.82 -1.48 6.38
N PHE A 693 4.79 -1.08 5.54
CA PHE A 693 5.80 -0.06 5.86
C PHE A 693 5.45 1.31 5.24
N GLY A 694 5.87 2.38 5.92
CA GLY A 694 5.80 3.78 5.51
C GLY A 694 7.13 4.32 4.94
N HIS A 695 7.59 5.48 5.42
CA HIS A 695 8.79 6.15 4.91
C HIS A 695 10.09 5.69 5.60
N SER A 696 10.26 6.07 6.88
CA SER A 696 11.48 5.83 7.67
C SER A 696 11.51 4.45 8.33
N ASP A 697 10.34 3.88 8.63
CA ASP A 697 10.20 2.54 9.22
C ASP A 697 10.76 1.41 8.35
N LEU A 698 11.06 1.66 7.06
CA LEU A 698 11.85 0.74 6.23
C LEU A 698 13.26 0.47 6.80
N LEU A 699 13.81 1.44 7.53
CA LEU A 699 15.16 1.39 8.08
C LEU A 699 15.15 1.27 9.62
N ILE A 700 14.19 1.95 10.27
CA ILE A 700 14.11 2.00 11.74
C ILE A 700 13.11 1.03 12.38
N GLY A 701 12.33 0.30 11.56
CA GLY A 701 11.30 -0.61 12.07
C GLY A 701 11.88 -1.90 12.64
N GLU A 702 11.19 -2.50 13.61
CA GLU A 702 11.59 -3.74 14.31
C GLU A 702 11.81 -4.91 13.33
N ASP A 703 10.99 -4.97 12.28
CA ASP A 703 11.03 -6.01 11.25
C ASP A 703 11.89 -5.64 10.02
N SER A 704 12.58 -4.49 10.02
CA SER A 704 13.36 -4.02 8.86
C SER A 704 14.47 -4.99 8.47
N SER A 705 15.13 -5.59 9.48
CA SER A 705 16.17 -6.60 9.30
C SER A 705 15.69 -7.87 8.61
N LYS A 706 14.40 -8.21 8.75
CA LYS A 706 13.79 -9.40 8.14
C LYS A 706 13.22 -9.11 6.76
N LYS A 707 12.60 -7.93 6.58
CA LYS A 707 11.79 -7.62 5.39
C LYS A 707 12.44 -6.65 4.40
N VAL A 708 13.43 -5.85 4.82
CA VAL A 708 14.01 -4.79 3.99
C VAL A 708 15.50 -5.03 3.72
N PHE A 709 16.30 -5.24 4.76
CA PHE A 709 17.77 -5.36 4.63
C PHE A 709 18.22 -6.51 3.70
N PRO A 710 17.55 -7.68 3.64
CA PRO A 710 17.92 -8.74 2.70
C PRO A 710 17.90 -8.28 1.23
N HIS A 711 17.02 -7.34 0.88
CA HIS A 711 16.97 -6.79 -0.48
C HIS A 711 18.18 -5.90 -0.79
N ILE A 712 18.63 -5.09 0.18
CA ILE A 712 19.82 -4.24 0.06
C ILE A 712 21.07 -5.12 -0.07
N LEU A 713 21.23 -6.09 0.84
CA LEU A 713 22.37 -7.01 0.85
C LEU A 713 22.43 -7.86 -0.43
N SER A 714 21.30 -8.39 -0.89
CA SER A 714 21.23 -9.12 -2.16
C SER A 714 21.63 -8.25 -3.36
N HIS A 715 21.23 -6.98 -3.37
CA HIS A 715 21.59 -6.06 -4.44
C HIS A 715 23.10 -5.77 -4.48
N ILE A 716 23.72 -5.52 -3.31
CA ILE A 716 25.16 -5.33 -3.13
C ILE A 716 25.91 -6.56 -3.64
N ALA A 717 25.60 -7.74 -3.12
CA ALA A 717 26.29 -8.99 -3.48
C ALA A 717 26.23 -9.29 -4.99
N LEU A 718 25.09 -9.00 -5.64
CA LEU A 718 24.96 -9.20 -7.07
C LEU A 718 25.75 -8.16 -7.90
N ALA A 719 25.89 -6.93 -7.40
CA ALA A 719 26.72 -5.92 -8.07
C ALA A 719 28.22 -6.23 -7.96
N GLU A 720 28.67 -6.80 -6.83
CA GLU A 720 30.04 -7.30 -6.68
C GLU A 720 30.33 -8.46 -7.63
N LYS A 721 29.41 -9.43 -7.76
CA LYS A 721 29.53 -10.53 -8.73
C LYS A 721 29.66 -10.04 -10.17
N GLN A 722 28.88 -9.05 -10.58
CA GLN A 722 28.97 -8.47 -11.93
C GLN A 722 30.27 -7.71 -12.16
N ASN A 723 30.78 -7.02 -11.14
CA ASN A 723 32.09 -6.36 -11.22
C ASN A 723 33.24 -7.37 -11.30
N THR A 724 33.11 -8.53 -10.65
CA THR A 724 34.12 -9.59 -10.68
C THR A 724 34.06 -10.39 -11.98
N ALA A 725 32.85 -10.62 -12.52
CA ALA A 725 32.62 -11.36 -13.77
C ALA A 725 32.93 -10.55 -15.05
N ALA A 726 33.40 -9.30 -14.93
CA ALA A 726 33.84 -8.49 -16.07
C ALA A 726 35.09 -9.06 -16.80
N PHE A 727 35.62 -10.22 -16.35
CA PHE A 727 36.62 -11.02 -17.07
C PHE A 727 36.05 -12.20 -17.88
N THR A 728 34.75 -12.48 -17.84
CA THR A 728 34.12 -13.51 -18.67
C THR A 728 32.71 -13.11 -19.06
N SER A 729 32.54 -12.89 -20.36
CA SER A 729 31.27 -12.60 -21.04
C SER A 729 30.10 -13.44 -20.53
N SER A 730 29.08 -12.79 -19.95
CA SER A 730 27.72 -13.36 -19.89
C SER A 730 26.67 -12.27 -20.12
N GLU A 731 26.56 -11.86 -21.37
CA GLU A 731 25.29 -11.42 -21.93
C GLU A 731 24.36 -12.63 -22.00
N ARG A 732 23.52 -12.86 -20.97
CA ARG A 732 22.33 -13.73 -21.09
C ARG A 732 21.44 -13.68 -19.84
N GLU A 733 20.87 -12.52 -19.53
CA GLU A 733 19.66 -12.48 -18.67
C GLU A 733 18.80 -11.20 -18.82
N CYS A 734 19.17 -10.25 -19.70
CA CYS A 734 18.49 -8.95 -19.81
C CYS A 734 17.33 -8.91 -20.83
N GLN A 735 16.70 -10.05 -21.16
CA GLN A 735 15.75 -10.12 -22.29
C GLN A 735 14.43 -10.84 -22.00
N LYS A 736 13.87 -10.72 -20.79
CA LYS A 736 12.50 -11.21 -20.53
C LYS A 736 11.48 -10.25 -19.91
N ASP A 737 11.87 -9.06 -19.46
CA ASP A 737 10.90 -8.06 -18.97
C ASP A 737 10.75 -6.89 -19.94
N ALA A 738 10.19 -7.17 -21.11
CA ALA A 738 9.76 -6.15 -22.06
C ALA A 738 8.55 -5.38 -21.49
N LEU A 739 8.79 -4.15 -21.04
CA LEU A 739 7.86 -3.01 -21.02
C LEU A 739 6.39 -3.33 -20.68
N SER A 740 6.12 -3.97 -19.55
CA SER A 740 4.77 -3.98 -18.98
C SER A 740 4.47 -2.60 -18.38
N TRP A 741 3.81 -1.73 -19.14
CA TRP A 741 3.22 -0.49 -18.62
C TRP A 741 1.93 -0.81 -17.87
N VAL A 742 2.05 -1.49 -16.72
CA VAL A 742 0.94 -1.62 -15.77
C VAL A 742 0.95 -0.37 -14.89
N ASP A 743 -0.23 0.19 -14.64
CA ASP A 743 -0.43 1.23 -13.62
C ASP A 743 0.02 0.70 -12.25
N ASP A 744 0.56 1.56 -11.38
CA ASP A 744 1.03 1.12 -10.05
C ASP A 744 -0.16 0.53 -9.28
N PRO A 745 -0.16 -0.77 -8.88
CA PRO A 745 -1.27 -1.39 -8.16
C PRO A 745 -1.51 -0.75 -6.77
N TYR A 746 -0.65 0.19 -6.38
CA TYR A 746 -0.70 0.97 -5.14
C TYR A 746 -1.14 2.44 -5.36
N GLN A 747 -1.78 2.78 -6.49
CA GLN A 747 -2.44 4.08 -6.63
C GLN A 747 -3.51 4.24 -5.53
N ASP A 748 -3.28 5.20 -4.62
CA ASP A 748 -4.28 5.61 -3.64
C ASP A 748 -5.43 6.30 -4.38
N GLU A 749 -6.66 5.78 -4.23
CA GLU A 749 -7.86 6.51 -4.63
C GLU A 749 -7.91 7.80 -3.80
N GLY A 750 -7.49 8.91 -4.41
CA GLY A 750 -7.51 10.22 -3.79
C GLY A 750 -8.91 10.52 -3.27
N GLY A 751 -9.03 10.66 -1.95
CA GLY A 751 -10.25 11.18 -1.33
C GLY A 751 -10.62 12.55 -1.91
N PHE A 752 -11.88 12.95 -1.73
CA PHE A 752 -12.63 14.13 -2.19
C PHE A 752 -11.84 15.38 -2.70
N TRP A 753 -10.66 15.68 -2.15
CA TRP A 753 -9.75 16.72 -2.62
C TRP A 753 -9.03 16.41 -3.95
N GLY A 754 -9.04 15.17 -4.43
CA GLY A 754 -8.61 14.82 -5.79
C GLY A 754 -9.42 15.57 -6.87
N CYS A 755 -10.67 15.94 -6.58
CA CYS A 755 -11.51 16.74 -7.48
C CYS A 755 -11.27 18.26 -7.34
N ALA A 756 -10.68 18.74 -6.25
CA ALA A 756 -10.43 20.16 -6.03
C ALA A 756 -9.09 20.64 -6.62
N SER A 757 -8.11 19.74 -6.80
CA SER A 757 -6.82 20.10 -7.42
C SER A 757 -6.92 20.44 -8.91
N SER A 758 -7.96 19.96 -9.60
CA SER A 758 -8.29 20.33 -10.98
C SER A 758 -8.72 21.79 -11.15
N PHE A 759 -9.10 22.50 -10.07
CA PHE A 759 -9.51 23.91 -10.14
C PHE A 759 -8.35 24.91 -9.92
N ILE A 760 -7.19 24.47 -9.43
CA ILE A 760 -6.06 25.37 -9.14
C ILE A 760 -5.03 25.41 -10.30
N ASN A 761 -5.07 24.45 -11.22
CA ASN A 761 -4.20 24.43 -12.41
C ASN A 761 -4.72 25.28 -13.60
N ALA A 762 -5.77 26.08 -13.42
CA ALA A 762 -6.34 26.90 -14.49
C ALA A 762 -5.80 28.34 -14.54
N TYR A 763 -4.89 28.74 -13.64
CA TYR A 763 -4.20 30.03 -13.70
C TYR A 763 -2.72 29.87 -13.30
N SER A 764 -1.90 29.43 -14.24
CA SER A 764 -0.46 29.72 -14.32
C SER A 764 0.03 29.50 -15.73
#